data_AF-A0A928RMA7-F1
#
_entry.id   AF-A0A928RMA7-F1
#
_cell.length_a   1.000
_cell.length_b   1.000
_cell.length_c   1.000
_cell.angle_alpha   90.00
_cell.angle_beta   90.00
_cell.angle_gamma   90.00
#
_symmetry.space_group_name_H-M   'P 1'
#
loop_
_entity.id
_entity.type
_entity.pdbx_description
1 polymer ?
#
loop_
_entity_poly.entity_id
_entity_poly.type
_entity_poly.pdbx_seq_one_letter_code
_entity_poly.pdbx_strand_id
1 'polypeptide(L)'
;MSASIVSLIVSLLFVVILVCGFLVGLWRGLKRSAVNMAFAFVGVLIAFFVTPFITNALLGININIDGQSIPLREIALYLFQQEPDMAVIIETNANLKTLVLNLPSAVLNAVLFMVVTAVIESILYIVYKILAKTVFKYRASENKHRVWGGVVGLVKTFLIAFVVFMPFSSLIGLVGSMTGNSIQHSQETQVAYADGENKQTPQSLLSSLMPTEVIEIINGLDENIWTSVCGIGGIDDAMFDYYANVEIEGEKLLIREEISNAYQTANTIYGVSQVLENPIYSIKSLNWDELEKIVDGLVEGGLFRLVVAETLGEMLVNYQDYDLVNSIPYESVLENISQGLEAEKVVNGSYAGYFEKDIKILYDVFRIIAESGMFDEIALLTQPNMIEVVSILTNEDNSVSINNALKNIFKMNMFRASAETVSQEIVDAIFVEENKVISVDTSTWTEQDWEDEADSFMNILSAFAEVASLPLDEIIESPTKILNKEKNYNIKGILSATGKLLDAVPNAKLFFADDGKSVFISLVESMNFSLPTQKVYNVKGEEVTIDNYEKFFEFVADPIIQLRDNEMYNFFTSSNVDVVGFADILSAEGNKNLLCEILLPLYQIDFTKEILDEILDFSSLGEFEKEIDMFNAMKSEIEYFSEFLVNLNSKSTTVESQSYTYLELVLDSTKSSYLLDALSPSDVVTIFQPLFYMQTDTITENISIIDIKKDIIGQMMNVLEKITGSEISYSEDLTGYTFKENSTEDQTAEFLAVMEGLIKINKNKASNGDIDIKTIDNTTLGETLEKMKANAYRTSNGKSQTGIFGGESGAFVAIINKAKTEYETEINSIPIVVQNATILGISDEDAARYQSYYDNLTAGDFDAINYENMFADFAEISDLRNQMPSA
;
A
#
# COMPACT_ATOMS: atom_id res chain seq x y z
N MET A 1 48.44 -36.30 0.98
CA MET A 1 49.02 -37.62 0.62
C MET A 1 47.97 -38.22 -0.29
N SER A 2 48.19 -38.33 -1.59
CA SER A 2 47.09 -38.52 -2.56
C SER A 2 46.15 -39.67 -2.20
N ALA A 3 44.84 -39.49 -2.41
CA ALA A 3 43.78 -40.48 -2.14
C ALA A 3 44.12 -41.90 -2.66
N SER A 4 44.75 -42.00 -3.83
CA SER A 4 45.18 -43.27 -4.44
C SER A 4 46.21 -44.03 -3.59
N ILE A 5 47.07 -43.34 -2.83
CA ILE A 5 48.06 -43.96 -1.93
C ILE A 5 47.36 -44.52 -0.68
N VAL A 6 46.40 -43.77 -0.12
CA VAL A 6 45.61 -44.23 1.03
C VAL A 6 44.76 -45.45 0.65
N SER A 7 44.05 -45.39 -0.47
CA SER A 7 43.29 -46.51 -1.03
C SER A 7 44.17 -47.74 -1.26
N LEU A 8 45.38 -47.55 -1.79
CA LEU A 8 46.34 -48.63 -2.01
C LEU A 8 46.83 -49.24 -0.70
N ILE A 9 47.14 -48.44 0.33
CA ILE A 9 47.58 -48.94 1.64
C ILE A 9 46.49 -49.79 2.29
N VAL A 10 45.24 -49.31 2.29
CA VAL A 10 44.11 -50.01 2.91
C VAL A 10 43.75 -51.27 2.12
N SER A 11 43.77 -51.21 0.79
CA SER A 11 43.57 -52.38 -0.07
C SER A 11 44.69 -53.42 0.13
N LEU A 12 45.95 -52.99 0.28
CA LEU A 12 47.07 -53.89 0.55
C LEU A 12 46.93 -54.54 1.92
N LEU A 13 46.52 -53.79 2.95
CA LEU A 13 46.25 -54.32 4.28
C LEU A 13 45.15 -55.40 4.23
N PHE A 14 44.06 -55.12 3.51
CA PHE A 14 42.97 -56.08 3.31
C PHE A 14 43.45 -57.36 2.59
N VAL A 15 44.25 -57.21 1.52
CA VAL A 15 44.87 -58.35 0.82
C VAL A 15 45.78 -59.15 1.76
N VAL A 16 46.59 -58.49 2.59
CA VAL A 16 47.44 -59.16 3.59
C VAL A 16 46.61 -59.95 4.60
N ILE A 17 45.47 -59.41 5.06
CA ILE A 17 44.53 -60.13 5.93
C ILE A 17 44.00 -61.39 5.23
N LEU A 18 43.59 -61.29 3.97
CA LEU A 18 43.12 -62.44 3.19
C LEU A 18 44.22 -63.49 2.95
N VAL A 19 45.46 -63.07 2.66
CA VAL A 19 46.62 -63.97 2.50
C VAL A 19 46.93 -64.67 3.82
N CYS A 20 46.88 -63.96 4.95
CA CYS A 20 47.01 -64.56 6.28
C CYS A 20 45.90 -65.60 6.52
N GLY A 21 44.65 -65.28 6.16
CA GLY A 21 43.53 -66.22 6.20
C GLY A 21 43.79 -67.49 5.39
N PHE A 22 44.28 -67.34 4.16
CA PHE A 22 44.68 -68.44 3.29
C PHE A 22 45.81 -69.28 3.89
N LEU A 23 46.88 -68.67 4.37
CA LEU A 23 48.03 -69.37 4.97
C LEU A 23 47.62 -70.14 6.24
N VAL A 24 46.81 -69.53 7.10
CA VAL A 24 46.25 -70.17 8.29
C VAL A 24 45.36 -71.35 7.89
N GLY A 25 44.55 -71.19 6.84
CA GLY A 25 43.73 -72.27 6.29
C GLY A 25 44.55 -73.41 5.72
N LEU A 26 45.63 -73.09 5.00
CA LEU A 26 46.55 -74.06 4.37
C LEU A 26 47.30 -74.88 5.43
N TRP A 27 47.67 -74.24 6.53
CA TRP A 27 48.28 -74.91 7.69
C TRP A 27 47.33 -75.89 8.39
N ARG A 28 46.04 -75.54 8.47
CA ARG A 28 45.02 -76.35 9.17
C ARG A 28 44.48 -77.52 8.31
N GLY A 29 44.35 -77.34 7.01
CA GLY A 29 43.74 -78.31 6.07
C GLY A 29 42.20 -78.26 6.07
N LEU A 30 41.58 -78.82 5.01
CA LEU A 30 40.16 -78.61 4.67
C LEU A 30 39.18 -78.84 5.82
N LYS A 31 39.17 -80.03 6.43
CA LYS A 31 38.19 -80.40 7.48
C LYS A 31 38.24 -79.43 8.67
N ARG A 32 39.45 -79.05 9.10
CA ARG A 32 39.67 -78.16 10.24
C ARG A 32 39.33 -76.70 9.91
N SER A 33 39.66 -76.25 8.70
CA SER A 33 39.27 -74.91 8.23
C SER A 33 37.75 -74.78 8.12
N ALA A 34 37.05 -75.79 7.58
CA ALA A 34 35.60 -75.78 7.42
C ALA A 34 34.85 -75.74 8.76
N VAL A 35 35.28 -76.55 9.74
CA VAL A 35 34.70 -76.53 11.09
C VAL A 35 34.96 -75.18 11.75
N ASN A 36 36.18 -74.65 11.66
CA ASN A 36 36.52 -73.33 12.21
C ASN A 36 35.82 -72.16 11.48
N MET A 37 35.39 -72.35 10.24
CA MET A 37 34.53 -71.41 9.52
C MET A 37 33.12 -71.46 10.10
N ALA A 38 32.54 -72.65 10.30
CA ALA A 38 31.22 -72.79 10.92
C ALA A 38 31.17 -72.18 12.34
N PHE A 39 32.19 -72.45 13.18
CA PHE A 39 32.31 -71.83 14.49
C PHE A 39 32.35 -70.31 14.42
N ALA A 40 32.95 -69.77 13.37
CA ALA A 40 33.09 -68.35 13.23
C ALA A 40 31.84 -67.64 12.72
N PHE A 41 31.10 -68.29 11.83
CA PHE A 41 29.76 -67.83 11.47
C PHE A 41 28.84 -67.81 12.69
N VAL A 42 28.89 -68.86 13.51
CA VAL A 42 28.17 -68.88 14.78
C VAL A 42 28.66 -67.77 15.71
N GLY A 43 29.96 -67.47 15.72
CA GLY A 43 30.54 -66.37 16.50
C GLY A 43 30.03 -65.00 16.11
N VAL A 44 30.07 -64.68 14.81
CA VAL A 44 29.52 -63.44 14.26
C VAL A 44 28.02 -63.32 14.56
N LEU A 45 27.26 -64.40 14.42
CA LEU A 45 25.81 -64.40 14.71
C LEU A 45 25.54 -64.19 16.21
N ILE A 46 26.30 -64.81 17.10
CA ILE A 46 26.20 -64.56 18.54
C ILE A 46 26.59 -63.10 18.83
N ALA A 47 27.68 -62.61 18.26
CA ALA A 47 28.13 -61.23 18.43
C ALA A 47 27.05 -60.23 17.98
N PHE A 48 26.35 -60.52 16.88
CA PHE A 48 25.29 -59.69 16.35
C PHE A 48 24.19 -59.44 17.38
N PHE A 49 23.69 -60.50 18.03
CA PHE A 49 22.64 -60.41 19.04
C PHE A 49 23.15 -59.96 20.42
N VAL A 50 24.39 -60.27 20.78
CA VAL A 50 24.95 -59.96 22.11
C VAL A 50 25.43 -58.51 22.21
N THR A 51 25.83 -57.89 21.09
CA THR A 51 26.38 -56.52 21.09
C THR A 51 25.44 -55.52 21.78
N PRO A 52 24.13 -55.40 21.46
CA PRO A 52 23.25 -54.46 22.13
C PRO A 52 23.17 -54.65 23.66
N PHE A 53 23.23 -55.90 24.14
CA PHE A 53 23.24 -56.18 25.58
C PHE A 53 24.54 -55.73 26.25
N ILE A 54 25.69 -55.91 25.58
CA ILE A 54 26.99 -55.45 26.07
C ILE A 54 27.05 -53.93 26.07
N THR A 55 26.56 -53.28 25.01
CA THR A 55 26.48 -51.81 24.93
C THR A 55 25.67 -51.24 26.09
N ASN A 56 24.47 -51.78 26.33
CA ASN A 56 23.63 -51.34 27.45
C ASN A 56 24.30 -51.57 28.82
N ALA A 57 25.04 -52.67 28.99
CA ALA A 57 25.79 -52.92 30.22
C ALA A 57 26.95 -51.95 30.42
N LEU A 58 27.68 -51.61 29.35
CA LEU A 58 28.76 -50.62 29.39
C LEU A 58 28.24 -49.21 29.63
N LEU A 59 27.14 -48.83 28.98
CA LEU A 59 26.50 -47.53 29.17
C LEU A 59 25.85 -47.39 30.56
N GLY A 60 25.54 -48.50 31.23
CA GLY A 60 25.08 -48.52 32.63
C GLY A 60 26.18 -48.38 33.68
N ILE A 61 27.45 -48.27 33.28
CA ILE A 61 28.55 -48.04 34.23
C ILE A 61 28.49 -46.61 34.75
N ASN A 62 28.42 -46.47 36.07
CA ASN A 62 28.47 -45.16 36.72
C ASN A 62 29.89 -44.62 36.74
N ILE A 63 30.05 -43.37 36.32
CA ILE A 63 31.27 -42.59 36.49
C ILE A 63 31.00 -41.41 37.43
N ASN A 64 32.06 -40.92 38.07
CA ASN A 64 31.95 -39.82 39.02
C ASN A 64 32.37 -38.52 38.32
N ILE A 65 31.42 -37.63 38.06
CA ILE A 65 31.66 -36.28 37.52
C ILE A 65 31.18 -35.29 38.58
N ASP A 66 32.05 -34.37 38.98
CA ASP A 66 31.76 -33.33 39.99
C ASP A 66 31.16 -33.86 41.31
N GLY A 67 31.54 -35.07 41.71
CA GLY A 67 31.09 -35.72 42.95
C GLY A 67 29.77 -36.47 42.82
N GLN A 68 29.11 -36.44 41.66
CA GLN A 68 27.89 -37.20 41.36
C GLN A 68 28.19 -38.47 40.56
N SER A 69 27.56 -39.58 40.96
CA SER A 69 27.68 -40.89 40.29
C SER A 69 26.63 -41.00 39.18
N ILE A 70 27.04 -40.75 37.93
CA ILE A 70 26.16 -40.67 36.76
C ILE A 70 26.47 -41.84 35.82
N PRO A 71 25.47 -42.58 35.31
CA PRO A 71 25.69 -43.65 34.33
C PRO A 71 26.21 -43.08 33.00
N LEU A 72 27.08 -43.83 32.31
CA LEU A 72 27.67 -43.41 31.03
C LEU A 72 26.63 -42.96 30.00
N ARG A 73 25.45 -43.61 30.01
CA ARG A 73 24.31 -43.29 29.16
C ARG A 73 23.76 -41.88 29.36
N GLU A 74 23.85 -41.36 30.58
CA GLU A 74 23.32 -40.05 30.98
C GLU A 74 24.39 -38.96 30.92
N ILE A 75 25.63 -39.25 30.49
CA ILE A 75 26.68 -38.23 30.41
C ILE A 75 26.29 -37.11 29.46
N ALA A 76 25.82 -37.45 28.25
CA ALA A 76 25.42 -36.44 27.26
C ALA A 76 24.29 -35.56 27.83
N LEU A 77 23.30 -36.20 28.47
CA LEU A 77 22.22 -35.53 29.16
C LEU A 77 22.74 -34.56 30.25
N TYR A 78 23.62 -35.05 31.12
CA TYR A 78 24.24 -34.26 32.18
C TYR A 78 25.04 -33.07 31.64
N LEU A 79 25.80 -33.25 30.56
CA LEU A 79 26.58 -32.18 29.94
C LEU A 79 25.67 -31.10 29.34
N PHE A 80 24.58 -31.48 28.68
CA PHE A 80 23.61 -30.50 28.17
C PHE A 80 22.89 -29.77 29.31
N GLN A 81 22.57 -30.47 30.40
CA GLN A 81 21.94 -29.87 31.59
C GLN A 81 22.86 -28.93 32.39
N GLN A 82 24.15 -28.80 32.04
CA GLN A 82 25.01 -27.79 32.66
C GLN A 82 24.71 -26.37 32.17
N GLU A 83 24.07 -26.24 31.00
CA GLU A 83 23.59 -24.97 30.48
C GLU A 83 22.11 -24.82 30.89
N PRO A 84 21.71 -23.71 31.56
CA PRO A 84 20.37 -23.53 32.10
C PRO A 84 19.24 -23.70 31.08
N ASP A 85 19.32 -23.07 29.90
CA ASP A 85 18.25 -23.12 28.90
C ASP A 85 18.09 -24.55 28.34
N MET A 86 19.20 -25.22 28.02
CA MET A 86 19.24 -26.61 27.56
C MET A 86 18.74 -27.59 28.61
N ALA A 87 18.95 -27.30 29.90
CA ALA A 87 18.39 -28.12 30.98
C ALA A 87 16.86 -28.08 30.95
N VAL A 88 16.28 -26.89 30.80
CA VAL A 88 14.82 -26.70 30.69
C VAL A 88 14.30 -27.38 29.42
N ILE A 89 14.93 -27.15 28.25
CA ILE A 89 14.51 -27.73 26.96
C ILE A 89 14.46 -29.27 27.04
N ILE A 90 15.45 -29.89 27.65
CA ILE A 90 15.51 -31.35 27.76
C ILE A 90 14.48 -31.89 28.78
N GLU A 91 14.14 -31.12 29.82
CA GLU A 91 13.11 -31.50 30.78
C GLU A 91 11.71 -31.40 30.21
N THR A 92 11.44 -30.40 29.37
CA THR A 92 10.14 -30.16 28.71
C THR A 92 9.93 -31.05 27.47
N ASN A 93 10.98 -31.31 26.68
CA ASN A 93 10.90 -32.13 25.49
C ASN A 93 11.33 -33.59 25.72
N ALA A 94 10.34 -34.48 25.86
CA ALA A 94 10.56 -35.92 26.04
C ALA A 94 11.27 -36.60 24.86
N ASN A 95 11.05 -36.12 23.63
CA ASN A 95 11.62 -36.69 22.41
C ASN A 95 13.10 -36.34 22.28
N LEU A 96 13.49 -35.09 22.53
CA LEU A 96 14.88 -34.68 22.61
C LEU A 96 15.63 -35.46 23.71
N LYS A 97 15.03 -35.58 24.90
CA LYS A 97 15.60 -36.37 25.99
C LYS A 97 15.84 -37.83 25.58
N THR A 98 14.86 -38.43 24.91
CA THR A 98 14.95 -39.82 24.41
C THR A 98 16.06 -39.95 23.36
N LEU A 99 16.17 -38.99 22.44
CA LEU A 99 17.25 -38.95 21.46
C LEU A 99 18.62 -38.88 22.14
N VAL A 100 18.82 -37.90 23.03
CA VAL A 100 20.10 -37.67 23.75
C VAL A 100 20.52 -38.90 24.58
N LEU A 101 19.57 -39.58 25.23
CA LEU A 101 19.85 -40.80 26.01
C LEU A 101 20.19 -42.02 25.16
N ASN A 102 19.75 -42.05 23.90
CA ASN A 102 19.94 -43.18 22.99
C ASN A 102 21.10 -42.97 22.01
N LEU A 103 21.49 -41.72 21.75
CA LEU A 103 22.60 -41.35 20.88
C LEU A 103 23.92 -42.07 21.23
N PRO A 104 24.34 -42.18 22.53
CA PRO A 104 25.55 -42.91 22.88
C PRO A 104 25.46 -44.39 22.49
N SER A 105 24.28 -45.01 22.60
CA SER A 105 24.06 -46.40 22.24
C SER A 105 24.15 -46.60 20.73
N ALA A 106 23.54 -45.71 19.96
CA ALA A 106 23.57 -45.75 18.49
C ALA A 106 25.02 -45.72 17.95
N VAL A 107 25.85 -44.81 18.48
CA VAL A 107 27.27 -44.69 18.08
C VAL A 107 28.10 -45.87 18.60
N LEU A 108 27.91 -46.25 19.87
CA LEU A 108 28.73 -47.25 20.53
C LEU A 108 28.44 -48.68 20.04
N ASN A 109 27.21 -48.99 19.63
CA ASN A 109 26.83 -50.30 19.07
C ASN A 109 27.65 -50.66 17.83
N ALA A 110 27.80 -49.71 16.89
CA ALA A 110 28.55 -49.94 15.65
C ALA A 110 30.03 -50.27 15.93
N VAL A 111 30.66 -49.55 16.87
CA VAL A 111 32.05 -49.77 17.27
C VAL A 111 32.21 -51.05 18.12
N LEU A 112 31.31 -51.28 19.07
CA LEU A 112 31.35 -52.45 19.95
C LEU A 112 31.11 -53.74 19.19
N PHE A 113 30.29 -53.74 18.13
CA PHE A 113 30.08 -54.93 17.32
C PHE A 113 31.41 -55.52 16.82
N MET A 114 32.35 -54.68 16.41
CA MET A 114 33.69 -55.10 15.98
C MET A 114 34.48 -55.73 17.12
N VAL A 115 34.50 -55.07 18.28
CA VAL A 115 35.24 -55.54 19.47
C VAL A 115 34.64 -56.84 20.01
N VAL A 116 33.33 -56.89 20.16
CA VAL A 116 32.57 -58.05 20.64
C VAL A 116 32.74 -59.23 19.69
N THR A 117 32.71 -59.00 18.38
CA THR A 117 32.98 -60.06 17.39
C THR A 117 34.39 -60.61 17.55
N ALA A 118 35.41 -59.75 17.68
CA ALA A 118 36.79 -60.20 17.89
C ALA A 118 36.97 -61.02 19.19
N VAL A 119 36.29 -60.61 20.27
CA VAL A 119 36.30 -61.32 21.56
C VAL A 119 35.59 -62.67 21.46
N ILE A 120 34.38 -62.71 20.91
CA ILE A 120 33.60 -63.96 20.75
C ILE A 120 34.32 -64.93 19.81
N GLU A 121 34.87 -64.45 18.70
CA GLU A 121 35.72 -65.26 17.82
C GLU A 121 36.91 -65.86 18.57
N SER A 122 37.57 -65.08 19.43
CA SER A 122 38.70 -65.55 20.23
C SER A 122 38.29 -66.64 21.21
N ILE A 123 37.14 -66.49 21.87
CA ILE A 123 36.57 -67.48 22.80
C ILE A 123 36.18 -68.76 22.04
N LEU A 124 35.43 -68.64 20.94
CA LEU A 124 35.01 -69.78 20.13
C LEU A 124 36.20 -70.47 19.47
N TYR A 125 37.26 -69.74 19.15
CA TYR A 125 38.49 -70.33 18.67
C TYR A 125 39.20 -71.19 19.72
N ILE A 126 39.16 -70.80 21.00
CA ILE A 126 39.65 -71.64 22.11
C ILE A 126 38.81 -72.90 22.22
N VAL A 127 37.47 -72.78 22.20
CA VAL A 127 36.54 -73.92 22.23
C VAL A 127 36.80 -74.85 21.05
N TYR A 128 36.93 -74.30 19.84
CA TYR A 128 37.30 -75.02 18.64
C TYR A 128 38.63 -75.75 18.81
N LYS A 129 39.68 -75.11 19.36
CA LYS A 129 40.98 -75.78 19.58
C LYS A 129 40.87 -76.98 20.51
N ILE A 130 40.06 -76.86 21.57
CA ILE A 130 39.82 -77.95 22.52
C ILE A 130 39.11 -79.11 21.81
N LEU A 131 38.01 -78.83 21.10
CA LEU A 131 37.25 -79.82 20.32
C LEU A 131 38.08 -80.43 19.18
N ALA A 132 38.90 -79.63 18.51
CA ALA A 132 39.82 -80.05 17.47
C ALA A 132 40.86 -81.07 17.99
N LYS A 133 41.25 -80.96 19.27
CA LYS A 133 42.21 -81.87 19.90
C LYS A 133 41.55 -83.16 20.40
N THR A 134 40.32 -83.10 20.90
CA THR A 134 39.61 -84.24 21.49
C THR A 134 38.84 -85.08 20.46
N VAL A 135 38.16 -84.44 19.51
CA VAL A 135 37.26 -85.09 18.54
C VAL A 135 37.99 -85.47 17.24
N PHE A 136 38.88 -84.60 16.74
CA PHE A 136 39.59 -84.83 15.48
C PHE A 136 40.96 -85.49 15.73
N LYS A 137 40.95 -86.73 16.26
CA LYS A 137 42.16 -87.56 16.43
C LYS A 137 42.84 -87.81 15.08
N TYR A 138 44.15 -87.56 15.04
CA TYR A 138 44.96 -87.64 13.84
C TYR A 138 45.11 -89.10 13.36
N ARG A 139 44.58 -89.43 12.17
CA ARG A 139 44.95 -90.65 11.45
C ARG A 139 46.07 -90.29 10.47
N ALA A 140 47.23 -90.91 10.63
CA ALA A 140 48.42 -90.60 9.83
C ALA A 140 48.25 -90.83 8.31
N SER A 141 47.18 -91.53 7.88
CA SER A 141 46.86 -91.84 6.49
C SER A 141 45.92 -90.85 5.77
N GLU A 142 45.37 -89.83 6.44
CA GLU A 142 44.43 -88.90 5.78
C GLU A 142 45.15 -87.76 5.03
N ASN A 143 44.83 -87.61 3.73
CA ASN A 143 45.23 -86.46 2.93
C ASN A 143 44.55 -85.18 3.45
N LYS A 144 45.34 -84.22 3.92
CA LYS A 144 44.83 -82.98 4.54
C LYS A 144 44.17 -81.98 3.59
N HIS A 145 44.16 -82.24 2.27
CA HIS A 145 43.67 -81.32 1.23
C HIS A 145 44.02 -79.85 1.53
N ARG A 146 45.31 -79.57 1.68
CA ARG A 146 45.81 -78.30 2.26
C ARG A 146 45.41 -77.07 1.44
N VAL A 147 45.45 -77.16 0.11
CA VAL A 147 45.06 -76.06 -0.79
C VAL A 147 43.58 -75.69 -0.59
N TRP A 148 42.68 -76.68 -0.53
CA TRP A 148 41.28 -76.47 -0.21
C TRP A 148 41.07 -75.91 1.21
N GLY A 149 41.91 -76.31 2.17
CA GLY A 149 41.95 -75.68 3.49
C GLY A 149 42.32 -74.20 3.46
N GLY A 150 43.24 -73.81 2.55
CA GLY A 150 43.60 -72.43 2.29
C GLY A 150 42.46 -71.63 1.68
N VAL A 151 41.78 -72.17 0.65
CA VAL A 151 40.60 -71.54 0.03
C VAL A 151 39.51 -71.30 1.07
N VAL A 152 39.18 -72.28 1.90
CA VAL A 152 38.19 -72.11 2.98
C VAL A 152 38.65 -71.07 4.01
N GLY A 153 39.95 -71.01 4.31
CA GLY A 153 40.52 -69.97 5.18
C GLY A 153 40.35 -68.57 4.59
N LEU A 154 40.61 -68.40 3.29
CA LEU A 154 40.41 -67.15 2.57
C LEU A 154 38.93 -66.74 2.59
N VAL A 155 38.02 -67.63 2.21
CA VAL A 155 36.57 -67.36 2.19
C VAL A 155 36.06 -67.01 3.59
N LYS A 156 36.48 -67.75 4.63
CA LYS A 156 36.16 -67.42 6.03
C LYS A 156 36.60 -66.00 6.37
N THR A 157 37.87 -65.68 6.16
CA THR A 157 38.43 -64.38 6.54
C THR A 157 37.78 -63.25 5.75
N PHE A 158 37.49 -63.46 4.47
CA PHE A 158 36.72 -62.52 3.65
C PHE A 158 35.34 -62.26 4.23
N LEU A 159 34.54 -63.30 4.51
CA LEU A 159 33.17 -63.15 5.02
C LEU A 159 33.12 -62.51 6.42
N ILE A 160 34.10 -62.82 7.28
CA ILE A 160 34.17 -62.18 8.61
C ILE A 160 34.58 -60.73 8.50
N ALA A 161 35.62 -60.42 7.72
CA ALA A 161 36.04 -59.04 7.52
C ALA A 161 34.90 -58.22 6.88
N PHE A 162 34.20 -58.78 5.91
CA PHE A 162 33.01 -58.20 5.29
C PHE A 162 31.95 -57.83 6.34
N VAL A 163 31.50 -58.78 7.16
CA VAL A 163 30.45 -58.51 8.15
C VAL A 163 30.92 -57.59 9.29
N VAL A 164 32.14 -57.77 9.79
CA VAL A 164 32.67 -57.02 10.94
C VAL A 164 32.85 -55.53 10.62
N PHE A 165 33.24 -55.22 9.39
CA PHE A 165 33.54 -53.85 9.00
C PHE A 165 32.38 -53.16 8.26
N MET A 166 31.30 -53.87 7.88
CA MET A 166 30.12 -53.28 7.23
C MET A 166 29.63 -51.96 7.84
N PRO A 167 29.38 -51.85 9.16
CA PRO A 167 28.91 -50.59 9.74
C PRO A 167 29.86 -49.41 9.51
N PHE A 168 31.16 -49.68 9.41
CA PHE A 168 32.18 -48.67 9.14
C PHE A 168 32.24 -48.28 7.66
N SER A 169 31.91 -49.21 6.76
CA SER A 169 31.75 -48.94 5.32
C SER A 169 30.64 -47.93 5.08
N SER A 170 29.47 -48.13 5.73
CA SER A 170 28.33 -47.20 5.62
C SER A 170 28.67 -45.81 6.13
N LEU A 171 29.40 -45.67 7.25
CA LEU A 171 29.87 -44.38 7.74
C LEU A 171 30.85 -43.70 6.77
N ILE A 172 31.78 -44.45 6.18
CA ILE A 172 32.71 -43.90 5.18
C ILE A 172 31.96 -43.47 3.93
N GLY A 173 31.00 -44.27 3.45
CA GLY A 173 30.16 -43.93 2.30
C GLY A 173 29.28 -42.73 2.56
N LEU A 174 28.72 -42.59 3.77
CA LEU A 174 27.99 -41.40 4.19
C LEU A 174 28.88 -40.16 4.08
N VAL A 175 30.05 -40.16 4.73
CA VAL A 175 30.98 -39.00 4.71
C VAL A 175 31.53 -38.75 3.30
N GLY A 176 31.79 -39.80 2.51
CA GLY A 176 32.20 -39.70 1.11
C GLY A 176 31.14 -39.06 0.23
N SER A 177 29.87 -39.41 0.41
CA SER A 177 28.77 -38.75 -0.31
C SER A 177 28.63 -37.27 0.06
N MET A 178 28.92 -36.91 1.33
CA MET A 178 28.91 -35.54 1.79
C MET A 178 30.07 -34.71 1.20
N THR A 179 31.27 -35.28 1.07
CA THR A 179 32.42 -34.59 0.45
C THR A 179 32.31 -34.51 -1.08
N GLY A 180 31.62 -35.44 -1.73
CA GLY A 180 31.53 -35.56 -3.20
C GLY A 180 30.40 -34.78 -3.90
N ASN A 181 29.31 -34.44 -3.21
CA ASN A 181 28.15 -33.76 -3.79
C ASN A 181 28.38 -32.24 -3.91
N SER A 182 28.81 -31.78 -5.09
CA SER A 182 28.76 -30.35 -5.48
C SER A 182 27.45 -30.07 -6.22
N ILE A 183 26.86 -28.89 -6.00
CA ILE A 183 25.60 -28.49 -6.64
C ILE A 183 25.79 -28.45 -8.16
N GLN A 184 25.05 -29.28 -8.90
CA GLN A 184 25.08 -29.28 -10.36
C GLN A 184 24.31 -28.08 -10.89
N HIS A 185 25.00 -27.13 -11.53
CA HIS A 185 24.33 -26.12 -12.37
C HIS A 185 23.75 -26.79 -13.61
N SER A 186 22.50 -26.46 -13.93
CA SER A 186 21.87 -26.82 -15.20
C SER A 186 22.71 -26.24 -16.34
N GLN A 187 23.44 -27.10 -17.05
CA GLN A 187 24.32 -26.70 -18.14
C GLN A 187 23.48 -26.30 -19.35
N GLU A 188 23.12 -25.02 -19.46
CA GLU A 188 22.69 -24.45 -20.74
C GLU A 188 22.88 -22.93 -20.85
N THR A 189 23.99 -22.36 -20.37
CA THR A 189 24.51 -21.09 -20.93
C THR A 189 26.03 -21.02 -20.82
N GLN A 190 26.74 -21.82 -21.62
CA GLN A 190 28.16 -21.59 -21.87
C GLN A 190 28.32 -20.45 -22.87
N VAL A 191 28.49 -19.21 -22.38
CA VAL A 191 29.20 -18.20 -23.16
C VAL A 191 30.69 -18.44 -22.95
N ALA A 192 31.35 -18.85 -24.02
CA ALA A 192 32.79 -19.05 -24.06
C ALA A 192 33.51 -17.70 -23.88
N TYR A 193 34.11 -17.50 -22.71
CA TYR A 193 35.30 -16.66 -22.59
C TYR A 193 36.48 -17.52 -22.18
N ALA A 194 37.49 -17.48 -23.05
CA ALA A 194 38.80 -18.05 -22.86
C ALA A 194 39.64 -17.09 -22.03
N ASP A 195 39.95 -17.44 -20.79
CA ASP A 195 41.33 -17.39 -20.31
C ASP A 195 41.50 -18.30 -19.09
N GLY A 196 42.71 -18.86 -18.94
CA GLY A 196 43.01 -20.03 -18.12
C GLY A 196 43.15 -19.77 -16.61
N GLU A 197 42.11 -19.28 -15.95
CA GLU A 197 42.02 -19.30 -14.48
C GLU A 197 41.08 -20.40 -13.99
N ASN A 198 41.52 -21.10 -12.94
CA ASN A 198 40.83 -22.22 -12.30
C ASN A 198 39.34 -21.91 -12.08
N LYS A 199 38.47 -22.55 -12.86
CA LYS A 199 37.03 -22.59 -12.59
C LYS A 199 36.81 -23.35 -11.29
N GLN A 200 36.67 -22.63 -10.18
CA GLN A 200 36.16 -23.18 -8.93
C GLN A 200 34.68 -23.51 -9.14
N THR A 201 34.38 -24.77 -9.43
CA THR A 201 33.10 -25.37 -9.07
C THR A 201 32.87 -25.14 -7.57
N PRO A 202 31.67 -24.72 -7.13
CA PRO A 202 31.38 -24.53 -5.72
C PRO A 202 31.77 -25.78 -4.93
N GLN A 203 32.68 -25.60 -3.96
CA GLN A 203 33.08 -26.67 -3.03
C GLN A 203 31.89 -27.04 -2.15
N SER A 204 31.73 -28.33 -1.83
CA SER A 204 30.75 -28.77 -0.82
C SER A 204 31.10 -28.17 0.55
N LEU A 205 30.11 -27.92 1.41
CA LEU A 205 30.27 -27.34 2.76
C LEU A 205 31.30 -28.11 3.59
N LEU A 206 31.25 -29.45 3.58
CA LEU A 206 32.24 -30.24 4.32
C LEU A 206 33.64 -30.10 3.72
N SER A 207 33.74 -29.91 2.40
CA SER A 207 35.02 -29.71 1.73
C SER A 207 35.64 -28.33 1.98
N SER A 208 34.83 -27.31 2.29
CA SER A 208 35.34 -25.99 2.67
C SER A 208 35.76 -25.92 4.14
N LEU A 209 35.15 -26.74 5.01
CA LEU A 209 35.47 -26.81 6.44
C LEU A 209 36.60 -27.77 6.79
N MET A 210 36.84 -28.80 5.97
CA MET A 210 37.88 -29.81 6.23
C MET A 210 39.17 -29.54 5.43
N PRO A 211 40.36 -29.79 6.03
CA PRO A 211 41.60 -29.77 5.29
C PRO A 211 41.59 -30.77 4.12
N THR A 212 42.19 -30.38 2.99
CA THR A 212 42.26 -31.20 1.77
C THR A 212 42.83 -32.60 2.06
N GLU A 213 43.77 -32.72 2.99
CA GLU A 213 44.37 -33.99 3.40
C GLU A 213 43.35 -34.96 4.00
N VAL A 214 42.35 -34.45 4.74
CA VAL A 214 41.30 -35.27 5.36
C VAL A 214 40.34 -35.78 4.29
N ILE A 215 39.99 -34.92 3.33
CA ILE A 215 39.13 -35.27 2.19
C ILE A 215 39.82 -36.32 1.31
N GLU A 216 41.11 -36.17 1.01
CA GLU A 216 41.90 -37.17 0.27
C GLU A 216 41.90 -38.54 0.99
N ILE A 217 41.95 -38.55 2.33
CA ILE A 217 41.89 -39.78 3.13
C ILE A 217 40.50 -40.42 3.04
N ILE A 218 39.42 -39.63 3.19
CA ILE A 218 38.04 -40.11 3.13
C ILE A 218 37.72 -40.68 1.75
N ASN A 219 38.01 -39.93 0.68
CA ASN A 219 37.78 -40.40 -0.69
C ASN A 219 38.64 -41.64 -1.00
N GLY A 220 39.88 -41.68 -0.51
CA GLY A 220 40.73 -42.87 -0.63
C GLY A 220 40.22 -44.08 0.16
N LEU A 221 39.49 -43.87 1.25
CA LEU A 221 38.81 -44.92 2.00
C LEU A 221 37.52 -45.38 1.30
N ASP A 222 36.74 -44.46 0.75
CA ASP A 222 35.48 -44.75 0.06
C ASP A 222 35.71 -45.52 -1.25
N GLU A 223 36.71 -45.12 -2.04
CA GLU A 223 37.06 -45.77 -3.32
C GLU A 223 37.79 -47.12 -3.19
N ASN A 224 37.99 -47.64 -1.97
CA ASN A 224 38.78 -48.86 -1.80
C ASN A 224 37.96 -50.14 -2.08
N ILE A 225 38.68 -51.25 -2.32
CA ILE A 225 38.05 -52.55 -2.63
C ILE A 225 37.21 -53.08 -1.46
N TRP A 226 37.56 -52.73 -0.23
CA TRP A 226 36.88 -53.21 0.97
C TRP A 226 35.51 -52.54 1.16
N THR A 227 35.42 -51.20 1.07
CA THR A 227 34.15 -50.44 1.09
C THR A 227 33.26 -50.83 -0.08
N SER A 228 33.83 -50.88 -1.29
CA SER A 228 33.11 -51.27 -2.51
C SER A 228 32.43 -52.63 -2.39
N VAL A 229 33.09 -53.60 -1.73
CA VAL A 229 32.51 -54.93 -1.52
C VAL A 229 31.43 -54.87 -0.45
N CYS A 230 31.67 -54.19 0.67
CA CYS A 230 30.70 -54.00 1.77
C CYS A 230 29.40 -53.30 1.34
N GLY A 231 29.50 -52.33 0.44
CA GLY A 231 28.37 -51.54 -0.08
C GLY A 231 27.46 -52.24 -1.10
N ILE A 232 27.79 -53.46 -1.54
CA ILE A 232 26.98 -54.16 -2.55
C ILE A 232 25.55 -54.40 -2.03
N GLY A 233 24.59 -53.74 -2.66
CA GLY A 233 23.16 -53.90 -2.37
C GLY A 233 22.68 -53.19 -1.11
N GLY A 234 23.44 -52.22 -0.57
CA GLY A 234 23.03 -51.41 0.59
C GLY A 234 22.94 -52.19 1.92
N ILE A 235 23.66 -53.31 2.02
CA ILE A 235 23.63 -54.17 3.21
C ILE A 235 24.42 -53.55 4.37
N ASP A 236 25.51 -52.83 4.07
CA ASP A 236 26.27 -52.07 5.05
C ASP A 236 25.41 -50.98 5.71
N ASP A 237 24.65 -50.25 4.92
CA ASP A 237 23.66 -49.27 5.34
C ASP A 237 22.60 -49.87 6.27
N ALA A 238 21.95 -50.96 5.85
CA ALA A 238 20.97 -51.66 6.69
C ALA A 238 21.58 -52.17 8.01
N MET A 239 22.85 -52.59 7.98
CA MET A 239 23.54 -53.08 9.18
C MET A 239 23.94 -51.94 10.11
N PHE A 240 24.34 -50.78 9.58
CA PHE A 240 24.56 -49.57 10.36
C PHE A 240 23.25 -49.10 11.00
N ASP A 241 22.19 -48.97 10.19
CA ASP A 241 20.87 -48.52 10.61
C ASP A 241 20.28 -49.45 11.68
N TYR A 242 20.52 -50.76 11.63
CA TYR A 242 20.13 -51.70 12.69
C TYR A 242 20.79 -51.40 14.05
N TYR A 243 22.06 -50.99 14.06
CA TYR A 243 22.81 -50.70 15.29
C TYR A 243 22.65 -49.26 15.77
N ALA A 244 22.43 -48.33 14.85
CA ALA A 244 22.42 -46.90 15.09
C ALA A 244 21.03 -46.25 15.02
N ASN A 245 19.94 -47.02 14.90
CA ASN A 245 18.60 -46.45 15.00
C ASN A 245 18.25 -46.03 16.43
N VAL A 246 17.41 -45.03 16.53
CA VAL A 246 16.78 -44.58 17.78
C VAL A 246 15.26 -44.69 17.62
N GLU A 247 14.58 -45.27 18.60
CA GLU A 247 13.11 -45.35 18.61
C GLU A 247 12.55 -44.22 19.48
N ILE A 248 11.70 -43.38 18.90
CA ILE A 248 11.01 -42.25 19.54
C ILE A 248 9.53 -42.39 19.20
N GLU A 249 8.66 -42.43 20.21
CA GLU A 249 7.21 -42.60 20.04
C GLU A 249 6.77 -43.80 19.17
N GLY A 250 7.61 -44.84 19.08
CA GLY A 250 7.37 -46.03 18.27
C GLY A 250 7.80 -45.89 16.80
N GLU A 251 8.30 -44.73 16.40
CA GLU A 251 8.94 -44.49 15.10
C GLU A 251 10.45 -44.71 15.18
N LYS A 252 11.03 -45.35 14.15
CA LYS A 252 12.47 -45.60 14.07
C LYS A 252 13.15 -44.49 13.29
N LEU A 253 13.96 -43.71 13.99
CA LEU A 253 14.82 -42.67 13.44
C LEU A 253 16.14 -43.29 12.99
N LEU A 254 16.41 -43.23 11.69
CA LEU A 254 17.63 -43.73 11.07
C LEU A 254 18.68 -42.63 11.04
N ILE A 255 19.56 -42.58 12.03
CA ILE A 255 20.54 -41.50 12.24
C ILE A 255 21.34 -41.18 10.96
N ARG A 256 21.69 -42.18 10.15
CA ARG A 256 22.40 -42.00 8.89
C ARG A 256 21.61 -41.17 7.87
N GLU A 257 20.34 -41.50 7.67
CA GLU A 257 19.44 -40.82 6.73
C GLU A 257 19.18 -39.38 7.19
N GLU A 258 18.93 -39.18 8.48
CA GLU A 258 18.72 -37.84 9.05
C GLU A 258 19.95 -36.93 8.91
N ILE A 259 21.16 -37.45 9.18
CA ILE A 259 22.41 -36.69 8.97
C ILE A 259 22.60 -36.40 7.47
N SER A 260 22.29 -37.35 6.59
CA SER A 260 22.36 -37.14 5.14
C SER A 260 21.42 -36.01 4.69
N ASN A 261 20.16 -36.04 5.11
CA ASN A 261 19.17 -35.02 4.73
C ASN A 261 19.57 -33.64 5.26
N ALA A 262 19.90 -33.55 6.56
CA ALA A 262 20.35 -32.29 7.15
C ALA A 262 21.62 -31.73 6.48
N TYR A 263 22.60 -32.59 6.16
CA TYR A 263 23.80 -32.17 5.44
C TYR A 263 23.48 -31.70 4.03
N GLN A 264 22.63 -32.43 3.29
CA GLN A 264 22.24 -32.05 1.94
C GLN A 264 21.56 -30.68 1.93
N THR A 265 20.66 -30.40 2.88
CA THR A 265 20.04 -29.08 3.01
C THR A 265 21.07 -28.00 3.34
N ALA A 266 21.94 -28.22 4.33
CA ALA A 266 22.97 -27.25 4.71
C ALA A 266 23.98 -26.98 3.58
N ASN A 267 24.44 -28.03 2.89
CA ASN A 267 25.34 -27.93 1.74
C ASN A 267 24.69 -27.18 0.58
N THR A 268 23.38 -27.37 0.40
CA THR A 268 22.58 -26.70 -0.60
C THR A 268 22.44 -25.21 -0.31
N ILE A 269 22.05 -24.84 0.92
CA ILE A 269 21.98 -23.44 1.37
C ILE A 269 23.35 -22.78 1.21
N TYR A 270 24.43 -23.47 1.60
CA TYR A 270 25.79 -22.99 1.42
C TYR A 270 26.13 -22.74 -0.06
N GLY A 271 25.77 -23.66 -0.96
CA GLY A 271 26.04 -23.43 -2.38
C GLY A 271 25.19 -22.31 -2.97
N VAL A 272 23.94 -22.12 -2.53
CA VAL A 272 23.13 -20.93 -2.89
C VAL A 272 23.78 -19.64 -2.37
N SER A 273 24.32 -19.64 -1.14
CA SER A 273 25.01 -18.45 -0.60
C SER A 273 26.30 -18.13 -1.36
N GLN A 274 27.05 -19.14 -1.80
CA GLN A 274 28.22 -18.95 -2.66
C GLN A 274 27.85 -18.40 -4.05
N VAL A 275 26.68 -18.77 -4.59
CA VAL A 275 26.12 -18.18 -5.82
C VAL A 275 25.74 -16.71 -5.59
N LEU A 276 25.06 -16.40 -4.47
CA LEU A 276 24.70 -15.04 -4.08
C LEU A 276 25.92 -14.12 -3.91
N GLU A 277 27.04 -14.64 -3.42
CA GLU A 277 28.29 -13.89 -3.26
C GLU A 277 29.02 -13.61 -4.58
N ASN A 278 28.62 -14.26 -5.69
CA ASN A 278 29.32 -14.15 -6.97
C ASN A 278 28.36 -13.79 -8.12
N PRO A 279 28.35 -12.52 -8.59
CA PRO A 279 27.38 -12.01 -9.57
C PRO A 279 27.53 -12.61 -10.98
N ILE A 280 28.49 -13.54 -11.19
CA ILE A 280 28.65 -14.28 -12.44
C ILE A 280 27.62 -15.42 -12.56
N TYR A 281 27.09 -15.92 -11.43
CA TYR A 281 26.13 -17.02 -11.42
C TYR A 281 24.70 -16.51 -11.25
N SER A 282 23.81 -16.91 -12.16
CA SER A 282 22.39 -16.54 -12.11
C SER A 282 21.63 -17.48 -11.16
N ILE A 283 21.04 -16.92 -10.11
CA ILE A 283 20.22 -17.62 -9.12
C ILE A 283 18.95 -18.17 -9.78
N LYS A 284 18.44 -17.46 -10.80
CA LYS A 284 17.31 -17.91 -11.62
C LYS A 284 17.53 -19.28 -12.28
N SER A 285 18.79 -19.65 -12.53
CA SER A 285 19.16 -20.92 -13.19
C SER A 285 19.29 -22.15 -12.27
N LEU A 286 19.08 -21.96 -10.96
CA LEU A 286 19.13 -23.06 -9.99
C LEU A 286 18.02 -24.09 -10.25
N ASN A 287 18.31 -25.36 -9.94
CA ASN A 287 17.34 -26.45 -10.08
C ASN A 287 16.38 -26.47 -8.88
N TRP A 288 15.37 -25.60 -8.90
CA TRP A 288 14.41 -25.46 -7.79
C TRP A 288 13.72 -26.77 -7.44
N ASP A 289 13.29 -27.58 -8.40
CA ASP A 289 12.64 -28.88 -8.12
C ASP A 289 13.55 -29.87 -7.35
N GLU A 290 14.87 -29.76 -7.49
CA GLU A 290 15.82 -30.56 -6.69
C GLU A 290 15.97 -29.98 -5.28
N LEU A 291 15.96 -28.65 -5.15
CA LEU A 291 15.96 -27.97 -3.84
C LEU A 291 14.69 -28.29 -3.04
N GLU A 292 13.53 -28.32 -3.70
CA GLU A 292 12.23 -28.64 -3.10
C GLU A 292 12.26 -30.03 -2.46
N LYS A 293 12.76 -31.05 -3.19
CA LYS A 293 12.91 -32.42 -2.65
C LYS A 293 13.83 -32.50 -1.43
N ILE A 294 14.85 -31.65 -1.38
CA ILE A 294 15.78 -31.60 -0.24
C ILE A 294 15.10 -30.95 0.97
N VAL A 295 14.32 -29.88 0.75
CA VAL A 295 13.50 -29.25 1.80
C VAL A 295 12.45 -30.22 2.31
N ASP A 296 11.72 -30.90 1.42
CA ASP A 296 10.75 -31.95 1.77
C ASP A 296 11.40 -33.06 2.58
N GLY A 297 12.55 -33.58 2.13
CA GLY A 297 13.28 -34.62 2.85
C GLY A 297 13.76 -34.21 4.25
N LEU A 298 13.97 -32.91 4.49
CA LEU A 298 14.28 -32.38 5.81
C LEU A 298 13.03 -32.30 6.70
N VAL A 299 11.96 -31.65 6.22
CA VAL A 299 10.76 -31.37 7.04
C VAL A 299 9.88 -32.61 7.23
N GLU A 300 9.91 -33.56 6.30
CA GLU A 300 9.24 -34.85 6.44
C GLU A 300 10.07 -35.86 7.26
N GLY A 301 11.36 -35.54 7.50
CA GLY A 301 12.29 -36.35 8.27
C GLY A 301 11.86 -36.53 9.73
N GLY A 302 12.18 -37.69 10.30
CA GLY A 302 11.81 -38.03 11.68
C GLY A 302 12.54 -37.14 12.70
N LEU A 303 13.76 -36.70 12.41
CA LEU A 303 14.50 -35.78 13.28
C LEU A 303 13.81 -34.42 13.36
N PHE A 304 13.36 -33.88 12.23
CA PHE A 304 12.65 -32.61 12.23
C PHE A 304 11.31 -32.73 12.95
N ARG A 305 10.46 -33.67 12.52
CA ARG A 305 9.10 -33.81 13.05
C ARG A 305 9.05 -34.17 14.53
N LEU A 306 9.84 -35.16 14.95
CA LEU A 306 9.74 -35.69 16.31
C LEU A 306 10.59 -34.92 17.32
N VAL A 307 11.66 -34.24 16.88
CA VAL A 307 12.64 -33.62 17.79
C VAL A 307 12.76 -32.13 17.56
N VAL A 308 13.12 -31.65 16.36
CA VAL A 308 13.40 -30.23 16.13
C VAL A 308 12.13 -29.38 16.27
N ALA A 309 11.06 -29.73 15.55
CA ALA A 309 9.80 -29.02 15.60
C ALA A 309 9.19 -29.05 17.01
N GLU A 310 9.30 -30.20 17.70
CA GLU A 310 8.88 -30.31 19.10
C GLU A 310 9.71 -29.43 20.02
N THR A 311 11.02 -29.33 19.80
CA THR A 311 11.92 -28.49 20.61
C THR A 311 11.60 -27.02 20.41
N LEU A 312 11.49 -26.58 19.15
CA LEU A 312 11.16 -25.20 18.81
C LEU A 312 9.76 -24.82 19.30
N GLY A 313 8.80 -25.72 19.17
CA GLY A 313 7.44 -25.53 19.66
C GLY A 313 7.40 -25.32 21.17
N GLU A 314 8.02 -26.21 21.95
CA GLU A 314 8.10 -26.07 23.41
C GLU A 314 8.88 -24.83 23.87
N MET A 315 9.91 -24.44 23.12
CA MET A 315 10.66 -23.22 23.39
C MET A 315 9.82 -21.97 23.18
N LEU A 316 9.04 -21.91 22.10
CA LEU A 316 8.20 -20.76 21.78
C LEU A 316 6.93 -20.73 22.64
N VAL A 317 6.37 -21.87 23.00
CA VAL A 317 5.19 -21.94 23.89
C VAL A 317 5.54 -21.48 25.31
N ASN A 318 6.67 -21.95 25.83
CA ASN A 318 7.15 -21.61 27.18
C ASN A 318 8.27 -20.55 27.14
N TYR A 319 8.22 -19.60 26.20
CA TYR A 319 9.32 -18.67 25.93
C TYR A 319 9.80 -17.88 27.16
N GLN A 320 8.90 -17.64 28.12
CA GLN A 320 9.18 -16.94 29.38
C GLN A 320 10.19 -17.69 30.28
N ASP A 321 10.29 -19.02 30.13
CA ASP A 321 11.18 -19.87 30.92
C ASP A 321 12.62 -19.92 30.35
N TYR A 322 12.87 -19.31 29.19
CA TYR A 322 14.17 -19.33 28.51
C TYR A 322 14.76 -17.93 28.44
N ASP A 323 15.93 -17.70 29.05
CA ASP A 323 16.57 -16.38 29.07
C ASP A 323 16.90 -15.90 27.63
N LEU A 324 17.31 -16.82 26.74
CA LEU A 324 17.60 -16.53 25.35
C LEU A 324 16.38 -15.96 24.59
N VAL A 325 15.18 -16.52 24.83
CA VAL A 325 13.96 -16.16 24.08
C VAL A 325 13.23 -15.01 24.76
N ASN A 326 13.15 -15.01 26.09
CA ASN A 326 12.55 -13.96 26.89
C ASN A 326 13.28 -12.60 26.76
N SER A 327 14.52 -12.59 26.30
CA SER A 327 15.27 -11.37 26.01
C SER A 327 14.87 -10.66 24.71
N ILE A 328 14.02 -11.30 23.88
CA ILE A 328 13.54 -10.72 22.62
C ILE A 328 12.49 -9.64 22.94
N PRO A 329 12.62 -8.41 22.42
CA PRO A 329 11.76 -7.27 22.78
C PRO A 329 10.31 -7.35 22.25
N TYR A 330 9.86 -8.53 21.82
CA TYR A 330 8.59 -8.77 21.12
C TYR A 330 7.72 -9.81 21.86
N GLU A 331 7.51 -9.61 23.17
CA GLU A 331 6.79 -10.55 24.05
C GLU A 331 5.38 -10.87 23.54
N SER A 332 4.64 -9.86 23.09
CA SER A 332 3.29 -9.98 22.53
C SER A 332 3.26 -10.81 21.23
N VAL A 333 4.28 -10.68 20.38
CA VAL A 333 4.43 -11.50 19.17
C VAL A 333 4.65 -12.97 19.55
N LEU A 334 5.51 -13.23 20.53
CA LEU A 334 5.78 -14.58 21.03
C LEU A 334 4.53 -15.20 21.69
N GLU A 335 3.73 -14.42 22.41
CA GLU A 335 2.47 -14.87 23.00
C GLU A 335 1.48 -15.35 21.93
N ASN A 336 1.31 -14.62 20.83
CA ASN A 336 0.39 -15.03 19.77
C ASN A 336 0.91 -16.24 18.97
N ILE A 337 2.22 -16.30 18.71
CA ILE A 337 2.84 -17.49 18.09
C ILE A 337 2.66 -18.71 18.99
N SER A 338 2.86 -18.56 20.30
CA SER A 338 2.63 -19.60 21.32
C SER A 338 1.19 -20.12 21.25
N GLN A 339 0.19 -19.26 21.24
CA GLN A 339 -1.23 -19.67 21.11
C GLN A 339 -1.50 -20.44 19.81
N GLY A 340 -0.91 -20.02 18.69
CA GLY A 340 -1.01 -20.74 17.42
C GLY A 340 -0.39 -22.14 17.46
N LEU A 341 0.77 -22.27 18.11
CA LEU A 341 1.46 -23.55 18.32
C LEU A 341 0.68 -24.48 19.26
N GLU A 342 0.13 -23.96 20.36
CA GLU A 342 -0.72 -24.74 21.27
C GLU A 342 -1.96 -25.27 20.56
N ALA A 343 -2.61 -24.44 19.72
CA ALA A 343 -3.76 -24.86 18.92
C ALA A 343 -3.41 -26.00 17.95
N GLU A 344 -2.27 -25.90 17.25
CA GLU A 344 -1.77 -26.96 16.38
C GLU A 344 -1.51 -28.25 17.17
N LYS A 345 -0.83 -28.14 18.32
CA LYS A 345 -0.50 -29.28 19.18
C LYS A 345 -1.74 -30.00 19.68
N VAL A 346 -2.82 -29.27 19.99
CA VAL A 346 -4.11 -29.85 20.40
C VAL A 346 -4.78 -30.61 19.26
N VAL A 347 -4.73 -30.10 18.04
CA VAL A 347 -5.41 -30.69 16.86
C VAL A 347 -4.65 -31.89 16.31
N ASN A 348 -3.34 -31.74 16.11
CA ASN A 348 -2.50 -32.69 15.38
C ASN A 348 -1.56 -33.51 16.28
N GLY A 349 -1.50 -33.21 17.58
CA GLY A 349 -0.63 -33.92 18.54
C GLY A 349 0.86 -33.57 18.44
N SER A 350 1.24 -32.70 17.51
CA SER A 350 2.61 -32.28 17.25
C SER A 350 2.68 -30.83 16.76
N TYR A 351 3.79 -30.14 17.00
CA TYR A 351 4.05 -28.82 16.42
C TYR A 351 4.60 -28.90 14.98
N ALA A 352 4.91 -30.10 14.48
CA ALA A 352 5.54 -30.29 13.18
C ALA A 352 4.75 -29.69 12.01
N GLY A 353 3.43 -29.86 11.99
CA GLY A 353 2.58 -29.32 10.91
C GLY A 353 2.61 -27.80 10.83
N TYR A 354 2.75 -27.11 11.98
CA TYR A 354 2.86 -25.66 12.04
C TYR A 354 4.13 -25.16 11.33
N PHE A 355 5.29 -25.74 11.66
CA PHE A 355 6.56 -25.34 11.07
C PHE A 355 6.78 -25.88 9.65
N GLU A 356 6.32 -27.09 9.34
CA GLU A 356 6.41 -27.67 8.00
C GLU A 356 5.74 -26.76 6.97
N LYS A 357 4.52 -26.31 7.27
CA LYS A 357 3.78 -25.39 6.41
C LYS A 357 4.56 -24.09 6.19
N ASP A 358 5.08 -23.48 7.25
CA ASP A 358 5.78 -22.20 7.16
C ASP A 358 7.13 -22.31 6.44
N ILE A 359 7.89 -23.39 6.65
CA ILE A 359 9.16 -23.64 5.93
C ILE A 359 8.92 -23.86 4.44
N LYS A 360 7.89 -24.65 4.06
CA LYS A 360 7.52 -24.87 2.66
C LYS A 360 7.09 -23.57 1.99
N ILE A 361 6.27 -22.76 2.66
CA ILE A 361 5.86 -21.44 2.16
C ILE A 361 7.08 -20.51 2.01
N LEU A 362 7.99 -20.48 2.99
CA LEU A 362 9.20 -19.64 2.92
C LEU A 362 10.09 -20.06 1.75
N TYR A 363 10.22 -21.37 1.51
CA TYR A 363 10.91 -21.90 0.33
C TYR A 363 10.23 -21.45 -0.97
N ASP A 364 8.89 -21.55 -1.07
CA ASP A 364 8.13 -21.11 -2.25
C ASP A 364 8.29 -19.60 -2.50
N VAL A 365 8.27 -18.79 -1.45
CA VAL A 365 8.54 -17.34 -1.52
C VAL A 365 9.92 -17.08 -2.13
N PHE A 366 10.94 -17.76 -1.60
CA PHE A 366 12.31 -17.62 -2.09
C PHE A 366 12.45 -18.08 -3.55
N ARG A 367 11.81 -19.21 -3.91
CA ARG A 367 11.75 -19.73 -5.27
C ARG A 367 11.10 -18.75 -6.23
N ILE A 368 9.92 -18.21 -5.89
CA ILE A 368 9.19 -17.24 -6.74
C ILE A 368 10.06 -16.01 -7.03
N ILE A 369 10.70 -15.47 -6.00
CA ILE A 369 11.56 -14.28 -6.13
C ILE A 369 12.79 -14.60 -6.98
N ALA A 370 13.39 -15.77 -6.78
CA ALA A 370 14.56 -16.19 -7.51
C ALA A 370 14.29 -16.54 -8.97
N GLU A 371 13.21 -17.27 -9.27
CA GLU A 371 12.79 -17.62 -10.63
C GLU A 371 12.39 -16.39 -11.46
N SER A 372 11.95 -15.30 -10.81
CA SER A 372 11.67 -14.05 -11.53
C SER A 372 12.96 -13.44 -12.10
N GLY A 373 14.09 -13.57 -11.39
CA GLY A 373 15.36 -12.94 -11.72
C GLY A 373 15.68 -11.70 -10.88
N MET A 374 14.83 -11.35 -9.90
CA MET A 374 15.05 -10.17 -9.05
C MET A 374 16.38 -10.20 -8.29
N PHE A 375 16.78 -11.35 -7.75
CA PHE A 375 18.07 -11.43 -7.06
C PHE A 375 19.25 -11.16 -8.01
N ASP A 376 19.15 -11.59 -9.27
CA ASP A 376 20.18 -11.35 -10.27
C ASP A 376 20.23 -9.86 -10.64
N GLU A 377 19.07 -9.20 -10.79
CA GLU A 377 18.98 -7.76 -11.06
C GLU A 377 19.52 -6.92 -9.89
N ILE A 378 19.17 -7.28 -8.64
CA ILE A 378 19.65 -6.59 -7.44
C ILE A 378 21.15 -6.79 -7.26
N ALA A 379 21.68 -7.99 -7.53
CA ALA A 379 23.11 -8.28 -7.42
C ALA A 379 23.98 -7.50 -8.43
N LEU A 380 23.40 -7.01 -9.52
CA LEU A 380 24.08 -6.15 -10.50
C LEU A 380 24.17 -4.69 -10.04
N LEU A 381 23.42 -4.28 -9.00
CA LEU A 381 23.50 -2.93 -8.46
C LEU A 381 24.83 -2.73 -7.72
N THR A 382 25.60 -1.73 -8.14
CA THR A 382 26.93 -1.45 -7.55
C THR A 382 26.82 -0.83 -6.16
N GLN A 383 25.72 -0.10 -5.90
CA GLN A 383 25.32 0.42 -4.58
C GLN A 383 23.80 0.45 -4.50
N PRO A 384 23.15 -0.63 -4.03
CA PRO A 384 21.69 -0.69 -3.98
C PRO A 384 21.17 0.41 -3.06
N ASN A 385 20.49 1.39 -3.63
CA ASN A 385 19.67 2.33 -2.89
C ASN A 385 18.20 1.90 -2.94
N MET A 386 17.39 2.39 -2.01
CA MET A 386 15.98 1.99 -1.88
C MET A 386 15.18 2.22 -3.17
N ILE A 387 15.48 3.29 -3.92
CA ILE A 387 14.78 3.65 -5.17
C ILE A 387 15.07 2.61 -6.26
N GLU A 388 16.35 2.28 -6.45
CA GLU A 388 16.77 1.26 -7.43
C GLU A 388 16.16 -0.11 -7.12
N VAL A 389 16.18 -0.51 -5.84
CA VAL A 389 15.58 -1.79 -5.42
C VAL A 389 14.07 -1.77 -5.66
N VAL A 390 13.36 -0.74 -5.21
CA VAL A 390 11.90 -0.66 -5.41
C VAL A 390 11.54 -0.63 -6.90
N SER A 391 12.33 0.03 -7.75
CA SER A 391 12.11 0.04 -9.20
C SER A 391 12.25 -1.34 -9.85
N ILE A 392 13.15 -2.19 -9.34
CA ILE A 392 13.29 -3.59 -9.77
C ILE A 392 12.08 -4.40 -9.31
N LEU A 393 11.66 -4.24 -8.05
CA LEU A 393 10.54 -4.97 -7.45
C LEU A 393 9.19 -4.66 -8.13
N THR A 394 9.04 -3.44 -8.66
CA THR A 394 7.77 -2.92 -9.20
C THR A 394 7.71 -2.87 -10.73
N ASN A 395 8.74 -3.36 -11.43
CA ASN A 395 8.67 -3.49 -12.88
C ASN A 395 7.57 -4.50 -13.29
N GLU A 396 7.08 -4.40 -14.52
CA GLU A 396 5.89 -5.13 -14.98
C GLU A 396 6.04 -6.66 -14.83
N ASP A 397 7.25 -7.20 -15.05
CA ASP A 397 7.55 -8.62 -14.95
C ASP A 397 7.71 -9.13 -13.50
N ASN A 398 8.29 -8.32 -12.60
CA ASN A 398 8.57 -8.70 -11.21
C ASN A 398 7.40 -8.43 -10.26
N SER A 399 6.54 -7.45 -10.57
CA SER A 399 5.40 -7.08 -9.74
C SER A 399 4.46 -8.26 -9.46
N VAL A 400 4.20 -9.10 -10.47
CA VAL A 400 3.38 -10.32 -10.32
C VAL A 400 4.05 -11.32 -9.38
N SER A 401 5.37 -11.51 -9.51
CA SER A 401 6.12 -12.42 -8.65
C SER A 401 6.19 -11.94 -7.21
N ILE A 402 6.40 -10.64 -6.96
CA ILE A 402 6.35 -10.10 -5.60
C ILE A 402 4.95 -10.21 -5.01
N ASN A 403 3.90 -9.96 -5.79
CA ASN A 403 2.54 -10.13 -5.31
C ASN A 403 2.26 -11.59 -4.89
N ASN A 404 2.67 -12.55 -5.72
CA ASN A 404 2.55 -13.97 -5.39
C ASN A 404 3.39 -14.35 -4.15
N ALA A 405 4.58 -13.77 -4.00
CA ALA A 405 5.41 -13.95 -2.81
C ALA A 405 4.73 -13.38 -1.56
N LEU A 406 4.15 -12.18 -1.60
CA LEU A 406 3.39 -11.59 -0.50
C LEU A 406 2.16 -12.43 -0.13
N LYS A 407 1.40 -12.91 -1.14
CA LYS A 407 0.27 -13.82 -0.93
C LYS A 407 0.69 -15.12 -0.23
N ASN A 408 1.91 -15.60 -0.50
CA ASN A 408 2.46 -16.75 0.21
C ASN A 408 2.91 -16.40 1.63
N ILE A 409 3.60 -15.28 1.85
CA ILE A 409 3.95 -14.80 3.20
C ILE A 409 2.69 -14.71 4.08
N PHE A 410 1.59 -14.20 3.54
CA PHE A 410 0.33 -14.05 4.27
C PHE A 410 -0.40 -15.38 4.52
N LYS A 411 0.10 -16.51 4.01
CA LYS A 411 -0.37 -17.86 4.34
C LYS A 411 0.41 -18.52 5.48
N MET A 412 1.55 -17.95 5.88
CA MET A 412 2.37 -18.45 6.97
C MET A 412 1.65 -18.31 8.30
N ASN A 413 1.70 -19.35 9.12
CA ASN A 413 1.10 -19.39 10.43
C ASN A 413 1.74 -18.35 11.36
N MET A 414 3.07 -18.23 11.38
CA MET A 414 3.78 -17.23 12.20
C MET A 414 3.43 -15.80 11.78
N PHE A 415 3.32 -15.53 10.48
CA PHE A 415 2.93 -14.21 9.99
C PHE A 415 1.52 -13.87 10.45
N ARG A 416 0.54 -14.76 10.23
CA ARG A 416 -0.85 -14.53 10.66
C ARG A 416 -0.99 -14.35 12.17
N ALA A 417 -0.24 -15.11 12.96
CA ALA A 417 -0.22 -14.98 14.41
C ALA A 417 0.36 -13.63 14.88
N SER A 418 1.28 -13.05 14.12
CA SER A 418 2.00 -11.83 14.52
C SER A 418 1.51 -10.55 13.81
N ALA A 419 0.71 -10.66 12.75
CA ALA A 419 0.37 -9.56 11.85
C ALA A 419 -0.25 -8.36 12.58
N GLU A 420 -1.22 -8.59 13.47
CA GLU A 420 -1.87 -7.53 14.25
C GLU A 420 -0.87 -6.81 15.17
N THR A 421 -0.09 -7.58 15.94
CA THR A 421 0.90 -7.05 16.88
C THR A 421 2.01 -6.27 16.18
N VAL A 422 2.56 -6.83 15.10
CA VAL A 422 3.62 -6.16 14.31
C VAL A 422 3.06 -4.89 13.67
N SER A 423 1.81 -4.92 13.17
CA SER A 423 1.17 -3.72 12.63
C SER A 423 1.01 -2.65 13.72
N GLN A 424 0.62 -3.04 14.94
CA GLN A 424 0.50 -2.12 16.07
C GLN A 424 1.86 -1.49 16.41
N GLU A 425 2.93 -2.28 16.46
CA GLU A 425 4.27 -1.76 16.71
C GLU A 425 4.76 -0.80 15.62
N ILE A 426 4.42 -1.05 14.35
CA ILE A 426 4.70 -0.12 13.25
C ILE A 426 3.95 1.19 13.48
N VAL A 427 2.66 1.12 13.85
CA VAL A 427 1.86 2.30 14.19
C VAL A 427 2.45 3.04 15.39
N ASP A 428 2.84 2.36 16.46
CA ASP A 428 3.44 2.98 17.64
C ASP A 428 4.79 3.63 17.34
N ALA A 429 5.60 3.02 16.47
CA ALA A 429 6.90 3.54 16.07
C ALA A 429 6.79 4.80 15.20
N ILE A 430 5.78 4.88 14.34
CA ILE A 430 5.55 6.04 13.46
C ILE A 430 4.78 7.14 14.22
N PHE A 431 3.86 6.78 15.12
CA PHE A 431 2.84 7.68 15.70
C PHE A 431 2.95 7.83 17.22
N VAL A 432 4.17 8.01 17.73
CA VAL A 432 4.55 8.07 19.16
C VAL A 432 3.68 9.00 20.03
N GLU A 433 3.07 10.04 19.46
CA GLU A 433 2.29 11.05 20.21
C GLU A 433 0.77 10.85 20.19
N GLU A 434 0.22 10.04 19.27
CA GLU A 434 -1.25 9.95 19.07
C GLU A 434 -1.91 8.72 19.74
N ASN A 435 -1.12 7.78 20.28
CA ASN A 435 -1.59 6.57 20.98
C ASN A 435 -2.73 5.85 20.22
N LYS A 436 -2.56 5.71 18.90
CA LYS A 436 -3.54 5.10 17.99
C LYS A 436 -3.48 3.58 18.12
N VAL A 437 -4.63 2.97 18.29
CA VAL A 437 -4.77 1.52 18.41
C VAL A 437 -5.36 0.97 17.12
N ILE A 438 -4.67 0.02 16.52
CA ILE A 438 -5.20 -0.86 15.48
C ILE A 438 -6.16 -1.83 16.16
N SER A 439 -7.34 -2.01 15.57
CA SER A 439 -8.39 -2.86 16.14
C SER A 439 -8.77 -4.03 15.23
N VAL A 440 -7.85 -4.41 14.37
CA VAL A 440 -8.11 -5.36 13.28
C VAL A 440 -8.05 -6.76 13.83
N ASP A 441 -9.22 -7.37 14.02
CA ASP A 441 -9.32 -8.78 14.37
C ASP A 441 -9.10 -9.66 13.13
N THR A 442 -7.83 -10.03 12.93
CA THR A 442 -7.40 -10.92 11.84
C THR A 442 -7.88 -12.37 12.01
N SER A 443 -8.38 -12.76 13.18
CA SER A 443 -8.88 -14.13 13.42
C SER A 443 -10.14 -14.48 12.61
N THR A 444 -10.85 -13.44 12.14
CA THR A 444 -12.07 -13.57 11.33
C THR A 444 -11.80 -13.54 9.83
N TRP A 445 -10.56 -13.26 9.41
CA TRP A 445 -10.20 -13.10 8.01
C TRP A 445 -10.24 -14.42 7.24
N THR A 446 -10.81 -14.36 6.04
CA THR A 446 -10.78 -15.46 5.08
C THR A 446 -9.47 -15.47 4.31
N GLU A 447 -9.19 -16.55 3.56
CA GLU A 447 -8.03 -16.56 2.64
C GLU A 447 -8.10 -15.42 1.61
N GLN A 448 -9.30 -15.04 1.16
CA GLN A 448 -9.48 -13.92 0.24
C GLN A 448 -9.13 -12.58 0.91
N ASP A 449 -9.45 -12.39 2.19
CA ASP A 449 -9.08 -11.17 2.90
C ASP A 449 -7.56 -10.99 2.98
N TRP A 450 -6.82 -12.08 3.22
CA TRP A 450 -5.36 -12.07 3.16
C TRP A 450 -4.82 -11.82 1.74
N GLU A 451 -5.43 -12.37 0.71
CA GLU A 451 -5.02 -12.09 -0.68
C GLU A 451 -5.28 -10.63 -1.07
N ASP A 452 -6.43 -10.07 -0.68
CA ASP A 452 -6.77 -8.66 -0.89
C ASP A 452 -5.81 -7.73 -0.13
N GLU A 453 -5.35 -8.14 1.06
CA GLU A 453 -4.35 -7.40 1.82
C GLU A 453 -3.00 -7.40 1.09
N ALA A 454 -2.56 -8.55 0.57
CA ALA A 454 -1.32 -8.63 -0.21
C ALA A 454 -1.39 -7.75 -1.47
N ASP A 455 -2.53 -7.73 -2.16
CA ASP A 455 -2.78 -6.85 -3.31
C ASP A 455 -2.72 -5.36 -2.88
N SER A 456 -3.22 -5.03 -1.69
CA SER A 456 -3.14 -3.67 -1.13
C SER A 456 -1.70 -3.24 -0.83
N PHE A 457 -0.87 -4.11 -0.24
CA PHE A 457 0.56 -3.84 -0.05
C PHE A 457 1.30 -3.67 -1.37
N MET A 458 0.96 -4.43 -2.41
CA MET A 458 1.54 -4.25 -3.75
C MET A 458 1.15 -2.93 -4.40
N ASN A 459 -0.09 -2.50 -4.23
CA ASN A 459 -0.54 -1.19 -4.70
C ASN A 459 0.23 -0.06 -3.98
N ILE A 460 0.44 -0.20 -2.66
CA ILE A 460 1.26 0.74 -1.89
C ILE A 460 2.71 0.76 -2.40
N LEU A 461 3.33 -0.41 -2.60
CA LEU A 461 4.71 -0.50 -3.09
C LEU A 461 4.85 0.12 -4.49
N SER A 462 3.88 -0.12 -5.37
CA SER A 462 3.86 0.43 -6.74
C SER A 462 3.68 1.96 -6.72
N ALA A 463 2.75 2.48 -5.92
CA ALA A 463 2.56 3.92 -5.76
C ALA A 463 3.80 4.58 -5.13
N PHE A 464 4.44 3.93 -4.15
CA PHE A 464 5.68 4.39 -3.57
C PHE A 464 6.81 4.42 -4.60
N ALA A 465 6.90 3.45 -5.50
CA ALA A 465 7.89 3.44 -6.58
C ALA A 465 7.74 4.63 -7.53
N GLU A 466 6.51 4.94 -7.93
CA GLU A 466 6.21 6.13 -8.74
C GLU A 466 6.70 7.39 -8.02
N VAL A 467 6.40 7.52 -6.73
CA VAL A 467 6.79 8.66 -5.90
C VAL A 467 8.30 8.75 -5.69
N ALA A 468 8.96 7.64 -5.39
CA ALA A 468 10.40 7.56 -5.13
C ALA A 468 11.26 7.84 -6.37
N SER A 469 10.72 7.66 -7.58
CA SER A 469 11.38 8.01 -8.83
C SER A 469 11.47 9.53 -9.09
N LEU A 470 10.77 10.33 -8.28
CA LEU A 470 10.70 11.78 -8.42
C LEU A 470 11.77 12.47 -7.56
N PRO A 471 12.17 13.71 -7.91
CA PRO A 471 13.14 14.50 -7.14
C PRO A 471 12.54 15.07 -5.85
N LEU A 472 12.10 14.19 -4.94
CA LEU A 472 11.41 14.56 -3.71
C LEU A 472 12.35 15.09 -2.62
N ASP A 473 13.61 14.70 -2.62
CA ASP A 473 14.60 15.14 -1.64
C ASP A 473 14.70 16.66 -1.60
N GLU A 474 14.75 17.32 -2.76
CA GLU A 474 14.75 18.77 -2.84
C GLU A 474 13.41 19.39 -2.39
N ILE A 475 12.28 18.75 -2.73
CA ILE A 475 10.92 19.26 -2.50
C ILE A 475 10.52 19.10 -1.03
N ILE A 476 10.85 17.99 -0.38
CA ILE A 476 10.57 17.75 1.04
C ILE A 476 11.37 18.73 1.91
N GLU A 477 12.62 19.01 1.55
CA GLU A 477 13.45 20.00 2.26
C GLU A 477 12.85 21.42 2.17
N SER A 478 12.23 21.75 1.05
CA SER A 478 11.60 23.06 0.84
C SER A 478 10.48 22.96 -0.20
N PRO A 479 9.21 22.82 0.23
CA PRO A 479 8.08 22.62 -0.68
C PRO A 479 7.93 23.72 -1.73
N THR A 480 8.35 24.95 -1.43
CA THR A 480 8.31 26.07 -2.38
C THR A 480 9.19 25.84 -3.61
N LYS A 481 10.24 25.00 -3.54
CA LYS A 481 11.06 24.64 -4.71
C LYS A 481 10.26 24.03 -5.84
N ILE A 482 9.10 23.42 -5.58
CA ILE A 482 8.20 22.92 -6.64
C ILE A 482 7.79 24.02 -7.63
N LEU A 483 7.76 25.29 -7.17
CA LEU A 483 7.44 26.47 -7.98
C LEU A 483 8.65 27.03 -8.75
N ASN A 484 9.85 26.48 -8.60
CA ASN A 484 11.03 26.97 -9.29
C ASN A 484 10.96 26.61 -10.78
N LYS A 485 10.69 27.62 -11.61
CA LYS A 485 10.58 27.49 -13.07
C LYS A 485 11.87 26.98 -13.74
N GLU A 486 13.04 27.27 -13.18
CA GLU A 486 14.34 26.80 -13.72
C GLU A 486 14.55 25.30 -13.54
N LYS A 487 13.94 24.71 -12.51
CA LYS A 487 14.02 23.27 -12.21
C LYS A 487 13.12 22.43 -13.11
N ASN A 488 12.12 23.04 -13.74
CA ASN A 488 11.18 22.39 -14.68
C ASN A 488 10.56 21.10 -14.14
N TYR A 489 10.13 21.11 -12.87
CA TYR A 489 9.47 19.97 -12.25
C TYR A 489 8.19 19.58 -12.99
N ASN A 490 7.96 18.28 -13.16
CA ASN A 490 6.68 17.75 -13.63
C ASN A 490 5.66 17.78 -12.49
N ILE A 491 5.13 18.97 -12.17
CA ILE A 491 4.22 19.20 -11.04
C ILE A 491 3.02 18.24 -11.08
N LYS A 492 2.38 18.07 -12.25
CA LYS A 492 1.26 17.13 -12.42
C LYS A 492 1.65 15.71 -12.08
N GLY A 493 2.78 15.23 -12.60
CA GLY A 493 3.28 13.89 -12.30
C GLY A 493 3.59 13.68 -10.82
N ILE A 494 4.20 14.70 -10.18
CA ILE A 494 4.54 14.64 -8.75
C ILE A 494 3.29 14.54 -7.90
N LEU A 495 2.36 15.48 -8.09
CA LEU A 495 1.13 15.54 -7.28
C LEU A 495 0.22 14.33 -7.54
N SER A 496 0.08 13.88 -8.79
CA SER A 496 -0.68 12.66 -9.11
C SER A 496 -0.09 11.42 -8.44
N ALA A 497 1.23 11.23 -8.49
CA ALA A 497 1.90 10.10 -7.81
C ALA A 497 1.71 10.17 -6.27
N THR A 498 1.83 11.37 -5.68
CA THR A 498 1.55 11.58 -4.25
C THR A 498 0.10 11.25 -3.89
N GLY A 499 -0.87 11.67 -4.72
CA GLY A 499 -2.28 11.37 -4.52
C GLY A 499 -2.58 9.88 -4.58
N LYS A 500 -2.05 9.17 -5.59
CA LYS A 500 -2.16 7.70 -5.68
C LYS A 500 -1.59 6.99 -4.45
N LEU A 501 -0.46 7.44 -3.92
CA LEU A 501 0.12 6.86 -2.71
C LEU A 501 -0.80 7.05 -1.50
N LEU A 502 -1.35 8.26 -1.33
CA LEU A 502 -2.31 8.57 -0.26
C LEU A 502 -3.65 7.83 -0.43
N ASP A 503 -4.03 7.44 -1.64
CA ASP A 503 -5.19 6.60 -1.92
C ASP A 503 -4.91 5.10 -1.76
N ALA A 504 -3.66 4.65 -1.95
CA ALA A 504 -3.27 3.26 -1.84
C ALA A 504 -3.14 2.80 -0.37
N VAL A 505 -2.50 3.62 0.47
CA VAL A 505 -2.23 3.31 1.89
C VAL A 505 -3.49 2.97 2.70
N PRO A 506 -4.62 3.69 2.54
CA PRO A 506 -5.86 3.40 3.27
C PRO A 506 -6.55 2.08 2.91
N ASN A 507 -6.13 1.38 1.84
CA ASN A 507 -6.74 0.10 1.45
C ASN A 507 -6.18 -1.09 2.23
N ALA A 508 -5.01 -0.94 2.87
CA ALA A 508 -4.43 -1.98 3.72
C ALA A 508 -5.22 -2.07 5.03
N LYS A 509 -6.07 -3.10 5.13
CA LYS A 509 -6.99 -3.34 6.25
C LYS A 509 -6.24 -3.59 7.55
N LEU A 510 -4.99 -4.07 7.51
CA LEU A 510 -4.17 -4.29 8.72
C LEU A 510 -3.93 -3.01 9.52
N PHE A 511 -4.10 -1.83 8.93
CA PHE A 511 -3.87 -0.54 9.58
C PHE A 511 -5.18 0.19 9.91
N PHE A 512 -6.28 -0.52 10.17
CA PHE A 512 -7.56 0.08 10.53
C PHE A 512 -7.72 0.22 12.05
N ALA A 513 -8.36 1.31 12.49
CA ALA A 513 -8.70 1.56 13.89
C ALA A 513 -10.13 1.11 14.23
N ASP A 514 -10.51 1.23 15.51
CA ASP A 514 -11.82 0.80 16.06
C ASP A 514 -13.04 1.43 15.37
N ASP A 515 -12.86 2.59 14.75
CA ASP A 515 -13.89 3.33 14.02
C ASP A 515 -14.08 2.84 12.57
N GLY A 516 -13.30 1.84 12.15
CA GLY A 516 -13.32 1.30 10.79
C GLY A 516 -12.62 2.17 9.76
N LYS A 517 -11.89 3.22 10.18
CA LYS A 517 -11.03 4.03 9.30
C LYS A 517 -9.58 3.55 9.37
N SER A 518 -8.84 3.74 8.27
CA SER A 518 -7.38 3.59 8.29
C SER A 518 -6.76 4.60 9.26
N VAL A 519 -5.81 4.15 10.08
CA VAL A 519 -5.01 4.99 10.99
C VAL A 519 -4.30 6.11 10.22
N PHE A 520 -3.87 5.83 8.98
CA PHE A 520 -3.26 6.82 8.12
C PHE A 520 -4.22 7.92 7.69
N ILE A 521 -5.49 7.61 7.39
CA ILE A 521 -6.50 8.63 7.08
C ILE A 521 -6.75 9.51 8.30
N SER A 522 -6.88 8.91 9.48
CA SER A 522 -7.07 9.65 10.72
C SER A 522 -5.93 10.62 11.03
N LEU A 523 -4.69 10.28 10.65
CA LEU A 523 -3.53 11.17 10.74
C LEU A 523 -3.58 12.29 9.70
N VAL A 524 -3.87 11.95 8.45
CA VAL A 524 -3.97 12.92 7.38
C VAL A 524 -5.05 13.96 7.70
N GLU A 525 -6.19 13.51 8.24
CA GLU A 525 -7.25 14.36 8.80
C GLU A 525 -6.78 15.18 10.02
N SER A 526 -5.92 14.64 10.90
CA SER A 526 -5.38 15.38 12.07
C SER A 526 -4.44 16.52 11.69
N MET A 527 -3.83 16.45 10.50
CA MET A 527 -3.03 17.53 9.90
C MET A 527 -3.88 18.60 9.19
N ASN A 528 -5.20 18.64 9.43
CA ASN A 528 -6.17 19.47 8.71
C ASN A 528 -6.22 19.20 7.19
N PHE A 529 -5.66 18.09 6.72
CA PHE A 529 -5.67 17.74 5.30
C PHE A 529 -6.81 16.75 5.05
N SER A 530 -8.00 17.26 4.74
CA SER A 530 -9.18 16.42 4.45
C SER A 530 -9.70 16.67 3.03
N LEU A 531 -10.30 15.63 2.45
CA LEU A 531 -10.96 15.76 1.15
C LEU A 531 -12.18 16.69 1.28
N PRO A 532 -12.45 17.54 0.28
CA PRO A 532 -13.60 18.45 0.30
C PRO A 532 -14.92 17.69 0.47
N THR A 533 -15.75 18.13 1.43
CA THR A 533 -17.07 17.51 1.69
C THR A 533 -18.15 18.00 0.73
N GLN A 534 -17.91 19.12 0.05
CA GLN A 534 -18.82 19.74 -0.92
C GLN A 534 -18.23 19.66 -2.33
N LYS A 535 -19.11 19.72 -3.34
CA LYS A 535 -18.72 19.82 -4.75
C LYS A 535 -17.94 21.12 -4.96
N VAL A 536 -16.80 21.02 -5.65
CA VAL A 536 -15.98 22.16 -6.04
C VAL A 536 -16.18 22.45 -7.53
N TYR A 537 -15.83 23.67 -7.96
CA TYR A 537 -15.95 24.11 -9.35
C TYR A 537 -14.57 24.37 -9.93
N ASN A 538 -14.31 23.83 -11.11
CA ASN A 538 -13.06 24.11 -11.83
C ASN A 538 -13.09 25.51 -12.48
N VAL A 539 -11.97 25.86 -13.12
CA VAL A 539 -11.76 27.15 -13.81
C VAL A 539 -12.76 27.43 -14.94
N LYS A 540 -13.47 26.41 -15.41
CA LYS A 540 -14.51 26.49 -16.45
C LYS A 540 -15.93 26.53 -15.89
N GLY A 541 -16.08 26.43 -14.56
CA GLY A 541 -17.39 26.35 -13.89
C GLY A 541 -18.05 24.99 -13.94
N GLU A 542 -17.31 23.96 -14.36
CA GLU A 542 -17.79 22.59 -14.31
C GLU A 542 -17.68 22.09 -12.87
N GLU A 543 -18.74 21.40 -12.44
CA GLU A 543 -18.79 20.75 -11.13
C GLU A 543 -17.81 19.57 -11.11
N VAL A 544 -16.93 19.54 -10.11
CA VAL A 544 -15.94 18.48 -9.89
C VAL A 544 -16.17 17.85 -8.53
N THR A 545 -16.29 16.53 -8.53
CA THR A 545 -16.32 15.73 -7.30
C THR A 545 -14.91 15.22 -7.00
N ILE A 546 -14.38 15.61 -5.84
CA ILE A 546 -13.12 15.12 -5.30
C ILE A 546 -13.46 14.07 -4.23
N ASP A 547 -13.38 12.79 -4.60
CA ASP A 547 -13.70 11.65 -3.75
C ASP A 547 -12.47 10.85 -3.31
N ASN A 548 -11.27 11.23 -3.78
CA ASN A 548 -9.99 10.63 -3.44
C ASN A 548 -8.84 11.66 -3.56
N TYR A 549 -7.66 11.33 -3.04
CA TYR A 549 -6.50 12.21 -3.03
C TYR A 549 -5.86 12.37 -4.41
N GLU A 550 -5.91 11.37 -5.29
CA GLU A 550 -5.46 11.52 -6.68
C GLU A 550 -6.20 12.66 -7.37
N LYS A 551 -7.54 12.68 -7.33
CA LYS A 551 -8.34 13.77 -7.90
C LYS A 551 -8.14 15.10 -7.18
N PHE A 552 -7.92 15.08 -5.86
CA PHE A 552 -7.57 16.28 -5.11
C PHE A 552 -6.29 16.91 -5.66
N PHE A 553 -5.24 16.10 -5.81
CA PHE A 553 -3.94 16.54 -6.29
C PHE A 553 -3.97 16.93 -7.78
N GLU A 554 -4.75 16.25 -8.61
CA GLU A 554 -5.01 16.66 -9.99
C GLU A 554 -5.71 18.03 -10.05
N PHE A 555 -6.68 18.28 -9.16
CA PHE A 555 -7.42 19.54 -9.10
C PHE A 555 -6.52 20.72 -8.70
N VAL A 556 -5.63 20.54 -7.70
CA VAL A 556 -4.71 21.62 -7.26
C VAL A 556 -3.47 21.76 -8.14
N ALA A 557 -3.17 20.79 -9.00
CA ALA A 557 -1.98 20.83 -9.86
C ALA A 557 -1.97 22.01 -10.85
N ASP A 558 -3.11 22.31 -11.47
CA ASP A 558 -3.23 23.43 -12.42
C ASP A 558 -2.98 24.79 -11.73
N PRO A 559 -3.61 25.10 -10.58
CA PRO A 559 -3.27 26.26 -9.76
C PRO A 559 -1.78 26.38 -9.41
N ILE A 560 -1.14 25.27 -9.00
CA ILE A 560 0.29 25.27 -8.62
C ILE A 560 1.18 25.51 -9.84
N ILE A 561 0.83 24.97 -11.01
CA ILE A 561 1.51 25.26 -12.28
C ILE A 561 1.40 26.75 -12.62
N GLN A 562 0.22 27.34 -12.46
CA GLN A 562 0.03 28.76 -12.70
C GLN A 562 0.86 29.60 -11.71
N LEU A 563 0.99 29.20 -10.44
CA LEU A 563 1.88 29.88 -9.49
C LEU A 563 3.34 29.85 -9.96
N ARG A 564 3.83 28.69 -10.45
CA ARG A 564 5.19 28.57 -11.03
C ARG A 564 5.34 29.47 -12.26
N ASP A 565 4.39 29.42 -13.18
CA ASP A 565 4.50 30.09 -14.48
C ASP A 565 4.48 31.61 -14.34
N ASN A 566 3.81 32.12 -13.29
CA ASN A 566 3.82 33.51 -12.82
C ASN A 566 5.00 33.85 -11.87
N GLU A 567 6.03 33.00 -11.79
CA GLU A 567 7.31 33.27 -11.10
C GLU A 567 7.21 33.51 -9.58
N MET A 568 6.16 32.96 -8.95
CA MET A 568 5.91 33.09 -7.50
C MET A 568 6.99 32.49 -6.60
N TYR A 569 7.85 31.62 -7.14
CA TYR A 569 8.95 31.04 -6.37
C TYR A 569 9.90 32.07 -5.77
N ASN A 570 10.25 33.11 -6.53
CA ASN A 570 11.17 34.16 -6.06
C ASN A 570 10.56 34.97 -4.93
N PHE A 571 9.23 35.13 -4.94
CA PHE A 571 8.47 35.81 -3.89
C PHE A 571 8.47 35.01 -2.59
N PHE A 572 8.22 33.70 -2.64
CA PHE A 572 8.18 32.85 -1.45
C PHE A 572 9.56 32.56 -0.83
N THR A 573 10.65 32.83 -1.56
CA THR A 573 12.03 32.50 -1.12
C THR A 573 12.90 33.72 -0.84
N SER A 574 12.44 34.94 -1.15
CA SER A 574 13.17 36.17 -0.81
C SER A 574 13.06 36.48 0.69
N SER A 575 14.19 36.79 1.33
CA SER A 575 14.27 37.14 2.76
C SER A 575 13.61 38.48 3.11
N ASN A 576 13.33 39.29 2.09
CA ASN A 576 12.28 40.28 2.11
C ASN A 576 11.18 39.69 1.23
N VAL A 577 10.14 39.10 1.82
CA VAL A 577 8.89 38.85 1.07
C VAL A 577 8.43 40.25 0.68
N ASP A 578 8.77 40.67 -0.53
CA ASP A 578 8.37 41.96 -1.06
C ASP A 578 6.89 41.77 -1.41
N VAL A 579 6.01 41.90 -0.41
CA VAL A 579 4.55 41.71 -0.49
C VAL A 579 3.94 42.50 -1.64
N VAL A 580 4.62 43.60 -2.00
CA VAL A 580 4.45 44.38 -3.23
C VAL A 580 4.36 43.46 -4.46
N GLY A 581 5.20 42.42 -4.59
CA GLY A 581 5.19 41.49 -5.72
C GLY A 581 3.95 40.59 -5.86
N PHE A 582 3.35 40.06 -4.79
CA PHE A 582 2.14 39.23 -4.92
C PHE A 582 0.91 40.08 -5.18
N ALA A 583 0.81 41.24 -4.52
CA ALA A 583 -0.22 42.24 -4.80
C ALA A 583 -0.05 42.86 -6.21
N ASP A 584 1.18 43.08 -6.67
CA ASP A 584 1.51 43.56 -8.02
C ASP A 584 1.23 42.51 -9.10
N ILE A 585 1.49 41.23 -8.83
CA ILE A 585 1.09 40.12 -9.71
C ILE A 585 -0.44 39.99 -9.75
N LEU A 586 -1.12 40.24 -8.62
CA LEU A 586 -2.56 40.41 -8.52
C LEU A 586 -3.07 41.76 -9.04
N SER A 587 -2.24 42.66 -9.59
CA SER A 587 -2.68 43.95 -10.15
C SER A 587 -2.26 44.14 -11.62
N ALA A 588 -1.25 43.43 -12.10
CA ALA A 588 -0.72 43.52 -13.47
C ALA A 588 -1.66 42.94 -14.56
N GLU A 589 -1.52 43.45 -15.78
CA GLU A 589 -2.32 43.11 -16.97
C GLU A 589 -2.23 41.59 -17.32
N GLY A 590 -3.32 40.83 -17.12
CA GLY A 590 -3.36 39.35 -17.26
C GLY A 590 -4.18 38.59 -16.18
N ASN A 591 -4.70 39.34 -15.21
CA ASN A 591 -5.27 38.92 -13.92
C ASN A 591 -6.53 38.02 -13.90
N LYS A 592 -7.24 37.86 -15.03
CA LYS A 592 -8.35 36.89 -15.13
C LYS A 592 -7.87 35.48 -14.81
N ASN A 593 -6.66 35.13 -15.23
CA ASN A 593 -6.12 33.79 -15.05
C ASN A 593 -5.65 33.57 -13.60
N LEU A 594 -5.11 34.58 -12.91
CA LEU A 594 -4.68 34.42 -11.52
C LEU A 594 -5.88 34.24 -10.56
N LEU A 595 -6.93 35.04 -10.75
CA LEU A 595 -8.15 34.97 -9.94
C LEU A 595 -8.98 33.71 -10.24
N CYS A 596 -9.17 33.36 -11.52
CA CYS A 596 -9.99 32.22 -11.92
C CYS A 596 -9.24 30.88 -11.94
N GLU A 597 -7.93 30.85 -12.24
CA GLU A 597 -7.16 29.62 -12.39
C GLU A 597 -6.32 29.25 -11.16
N ILE A 598 -6.09 30.19 -10.22
CA ILE A 598 -5.34 29.93 -8.98
C ILE A 598 -6.22 30.10 -7.74
N LEU A 599 -6.74 31.31 -7.50
CA LEU A 599 -7.44 31.61 -6.25
C LEU A 599 -8.78 30.90 -6.15
N LEU A 600 -9.60 30.92 -7.21
CA LEU A 600 -10.91 30.26 -7.20
C LEU A 600 -10.82 28.76 -6.89
N PRO A 601 -9.95 27.94 -7.53
CA PRO A 601 -9.81 26.54 -7.16
C PRO A 601 -9.28 26.32 -5.74
N LEU A 602 -8.25 27.06 -5.31
CA LEU A 602 -7.62 26.85 -4.00
C LEU A 602 -8.49 27.35 -2.83
N TYR A 603 -9.30 28.39 -3.00
CA TYR A 603 -10.15 28.92 -1.93
C TYR A 603 -11.38 28.05 -1.64
N GLN A 604 -11.74 27.15 -2.57
CA GLN A 604 -12.82 26.17 -2.40
C GLN A 604 -12.42 24.96 -1.54
N ILE A 605 -11.15 24.85 -1.15
CA ILE A 605 -10.60 23.77 -0.33
C ILE A 605 -10.20 24.37 1.02
N ASP A 606 -10.73 23.81 2.11
CA ASP A 606 -10.58 24.38 3.46
C ASP A 606 -9.11 24.57 3.89
N PHE A 607 -8.27 23.54 3.72
CA PHE A 607 -6.86 23.61 4.09
C PHE A 607 -6.09 24.70 3.33
N THR A 608 -6.28 24.79 2.01
CA THR A 608 -5.61 25.82 1.20
C THR A 608 -6.22 27.20 1.43
N LYS A 609 -7.51 27.29 1.79
CA LYS A 609 -8.15 28.52 2.24
C LYS A 609 -7.52 29.04 3.53
N GLU A 610 -7.30 28.19 4.53
CA GLU A 610 -6.62 28.59 5.78
C GLU A 610 -5.20 29.12 5.52
N ILE A 611 -4.43 28.43 4.67
CA ILE A 611 -3.08 28.89 4.27
C ILE A 611 -3.15 30.22 3.52
N LEU A 612 -4.11 30.37 2.60
CA LEU A 612 -4.31 31.63 1.89
C LEU A 612 -4.67 32.73 2.88
N ASP A 613 -5.62 32.51 3.79
CA ASP A 613 -6.03 33.48 4.81
C ASP A 613 -4.86 33.90 5.73
N GLU A 614 -3.94 32.98 6.07
CA GLU A 614 -2.73 33.25 6.87
C GLU A 614 -1.67 34.03 6.07
N ILE A 615 -1.37 33.61 4.83
CA ILE A 615 -0.45 34.34 3.93
C ILE A 615 -0.97 35.76 3.70
N LEU A 616 -2.29 35.93 3.67
CA LEU A 616 -2.96 37.20 3.45
C LEU A 616 -3.06 38.09 4.71
N ASP A 617 -2.69 37.64 5.92
CA ASP A 617 -2.77 38.44 7.15
C ASP A 617 -1.54 39.36 7.40
N PHE A 618 -1.40 40.41 6.59
CA PHE A 618 -0.25 41.34 6.58
C PHE A 618 -0.31 42.49 7.62
N SER A 619 -0.76 42.22 8.84
CA SER A 619 -0.95 43.24 9.90
C SER A 619 0.32 43.98 10.38
N SER A 620 1.50 43.76 9.79
CA SER A 620 2.79 44.32 10.24
C SER A 620 3.48 45.33 9.29
N LEU A 621 2.92 45.65 8.12
CA LEU A 621 3.58 46.51 7.12
C LEU A 621 3.06 47.96 7.18
N GLY A 622 3.62 48.76 8.07
CA GLY A 622 3.16 50.12 8.40
C GLY A 622 3.46 51.25 7.39
N GLU A 623 3.66 50.99 6.09
CA GLU A 623 3.95 52.08 5.11
C GLU A 623 3.18 52.01 3.77
N PHE A 624 2.09 51.25 3.67
CA PHE A 624 1.33 51.13 2.41
C PHE A 624 -0.18 51.42 2.55
N GLU A 625 -0.55 52.57 3.11
CA GLU A 625 -1.97 52.93 3.39
C GLU A 625 -2.92 52.67 2.20
N LYS A 626 -2.55 52.99 0.96
CA LYS A 626 -3.49 52.90 -0.18
C LYS A 626 -3.75 51.47 -0.68
N GLU A 627 -2.72 50.61 -0.67
CA GLU A 627 -2.85 49.19 -1.05
C GLU A 627 -3.38 48.37 0.12
N ILE A 628 -3.04 48.75 1.36
CA ILE A 628 -3.61 48.19 2.60
C ILE A 628 -5.09 48.55 2.74
N ASP A 629 -5.53 49.74 2.35
CA ASP A 629 -6.95 50.12 2.37
C ASP A 629 -7.74 49.33 1.33
N MET A 630 -7.21 49.19 0.10
CA MET A 630 -7.81 48.36 -0.95
C MET A 630 -7.87 46.88 -0.53
N PHE A 631 -6.80 46.39 0.09
CA PHE A 631 -6.69 45.02 0.57
C PHE A 631 -7.54 44.74 1.82
N ASN A 632 -7.61 45.66 2.79
CA ASN A 632 -8.48 45.53 3.96
C ASN A 632 -9.96 45.59 3.54
N ALA A 633 -10.29 46.42 2.55
CA ALA A 633 -11.62 46.47 1.95
C ALA A 633 -11.94 45.12 1.27
N MET A 634 -11.02 44.58 0.46
CA MET A 634 -11.15 43.23 -0.11
C MET A 634 -11.24 42.14 0.96
N LYS A 635 -10.43 42.17 2.03
CA LYS A 635 -10.44 41.17 3.11
C LYS A 635 -11.79 41.13 3.81
N SER A 636 -12.41 42.29 4.05
CA SER A 636 -13.75 42.36 4.64
C SER A 636 -14.87 41.93 3.70
N GLU A 637 -14.58 41.79 2.40
CA GLU A 637 -15.56 41.54 1.34
C GLU A 637 -15.22 40.32 0.48
N ILE A 638 -14.20 39.55 0.85
CA ILE A 638 -13.70 38.41 0.07
C ILE A 638 -14.74 37.29 -0.01
N GLU A 639 -15.60 37.18 1.00
CA GLU A 639 -16.77 36.31 1.00
C GLU A 639 -17.72 36.71 -0.12
N TYR A 640 -18.14 37.98 -0.19
CA TYR A 640 -19.02 38.47 -1.26
C TYR A 640 -18.37 38.39 -2.63
N PHE A 641 -17.07 38.65 -2.74
CA PHE A 641 -16.34 38.54 -4.00
C PHE A 641 -16.24 37.08 -4.47
N SER A 642 -15.91 36.16 -3.56
CA SER A 642 -15.83 34.73 -3.87
C SER A 642 -17.21 34.19 -4.22
N GLU A 643 -18.24 34.54 -3.44
CA GLU A 643 -19.63 34.15 -3.72
C GLU A 643 -20.10 34.70 -5.07
N PHE A 644 -19.77 35.96 -5.40
CA PHE A 644 -20.05 36.55 -6.71
C PHE A 644 -19.41 35.75 -7.83
N LEU A 645 -18.11 35.45 -7.74
CA LEU A 645 -17.39 34.69 -8.76
C LEU A 645 -17.92 33.26 -8.88
N VAL A 646 -18.18 32.57 -7.76
CA VAL A 646 -18.76 31.22 -7.72
C VAL A 646 -20.17 31.22 -8.33
N ASN A 647 -21.00 32.21 -8.03
CA ASN A 647 -22.35 32.30 -8.57
C ASN A 647 -22.35 32.65 -10.06
N LEU A 648 -21.46 33.54 -10.52
CA LEU A 648 -21.25 33.80 -11.95
C LEU A 648 -20.82 32.54 -12.69
N ASN A 649 -19.94 31.75 -12.07
CA ASN A 649 -19.37 30.55 -12.67
C ASN A 649 -20.39 29.40 -12.72
N SER A 650 -21.02 29.07 -11.58
CA SER A 650 -21.97 27.96 -11.42
C SER A 650 -23.29 28.13 -12.19
N LYS A 651 -23.66 29.37 -12.51
CA LYS A 651 -24.87 29.70 -13.28
C LYS A 651 -24.59 29.96 -14.76
N SER A 652 -23.33 29.91 -15.19
CA SER A 652 -22.99 30.20 -16.58
C SER A 652 -23.57 29.12 -17.51
N THR A 653 -24.49 29.54 -18.39
CA THR A 653 -24.94 28.73 -19.52
C THR A 653 -24.35 29.33 -20.79
N THR A 654 -23.87 28.49 -21.73
CA THR A 654 -23.41 28.97 -23.03
C THR A 654 -24.59 29.58 -23.78
N VAL A 655 -24.56 30.91 -23.99
CA VAL A 655 -25.58 31.64 -24.74
C VAL A 655 -25.64 31.14 -26.18
N GLU A 656 -26.82 30.68 -26.62
CA GLU A 656 -27.06 29.96 -27.89
C GLU A 656 -26.61 30.70 -29.17
N SER A 657 -26.25 31.99 -29.09
CA SER A 657 -25.83 32.77 -30.24
C SER A 657 -24.34 33.15 -30.31
N GLN A 658 -23.57 33.15 -29.21
CA GLN A 658 -22.16 33.63 -29.23
C GLN A 658 -21.15 32.94 -28.26
N SER A 659 -21.51 31.87 -27.54
CA SER A 659 -20.56 31.05 -26.75
C SER A 659 -19.76 31.77 -25.64
N TYR A 660 -20.33 32.75 -24.95
CA TYR A 660 -19.71 33.38 -23.77
C TYR A 660 -20.31 32.86 -22.45
N THR A 661 -19.52 32.83 -21.38
CA THR A 661 -20.01 32.58 -20.01
C THR A 661 -20.46 33.89 -19.34
N TYR A 662 -21.30 33.82 -18.28
CA TYR A 662 -21.65 35.03 -17.51
C TYR A 662 -20.43 35.71 -16.91
N LEU A 663 -19.45 34.93 -16.47
CA LEU A 663 -18.16 35.43 -15.98
C LEU A 663 -17.42 36.25 -17.04
N GLU A 664 -17.44 35.80 -18.30
CA GLU A 664 -16.85 36.55 -19.41
C GLU A 664 -17.63 37.82 -19.75
N LEU A 665 -18.96 37.78 -19.71
CA LEU A 665 -19.79 38.96 -19.99
C LEU A 665 -19.63 40.04 -18.92
N VAL A 666 -19.44 39.65 -17.66
CA VAL A 666 -19.33 40.60 -16.53
C VAL A 666 -17.91 41.17 -16.39
N LEU A 667 -16.87 40.38 -16.66
CA LEU A 667 -15.48 40.82 -16.51
C LEU A 667 -14.90 41.47 -17.77
N ASP A 668 -15.50 41.26 -18.94
CA ASP A 668 -15.06 41.87 -20.20
C ASP A 668 -16.04 42.99 -20.61
N SER A 669 -15.65 44.24 -20.32
CA SER A 669 -16.44 45.44 -20.66
C SER A 669 -16.73 45.59 -22.15
N THR A 670 -15.99 44.91 -23.03
CA THR A 670 -16.30 44.91 -24.48
C THR A 670 -17.48 43.99 -24.84
N LYS A 671 -17.84 43.06 -23.95
CA LYS A 671 -18.90 42.06 -24.14
C LYS A 671 -20.08 42.26 -23.19
N SER A 672 -19.95 43.13 -22.20
CA SER A 672 -20.95 43.36 -21.17
C SER A 672 -22.34 43.68 -21.72
N SER A 673 -22.44 44.37 -22.87
CA SER A 673 -23.72 44.67 -23.54
C SER A 673 -24.64 43.47 -23.84
N TYR A 674 -24.13 42.23 -23.82
CA TYR A 674 -24.92 41.00 -23.98
C TYR A 674 -25.40 40.38 -22.67
N LEU A 675 -25.03 40.96 -21.51
CA LEU A 675 -25.28 40.39 -20.19
C LEU A 675 -26.77 40.22 -19.90
N LEU A 676 -27.58 41.28 -20.07
CA LEU A 676 -29.03 41.21 -19.83
C LEU A 676 -29.78 40.35 -20.86
N ASP A 677 -29.19 40.10 -22.04
CA ASP A 677 -29.74 39.18 -23.04
C ASP A 677 -29.50 37.72 -22.63
N ALA A 678 -28.37 37.44 -21.97
CA ALA A 678 -27.92 36.12 -21.57
C ALA A 678 -28.58 35.63 -20.28
N LEU A 679 -28.71 36.49 -19.26
CA LEU A 679 -29.10 36.12 -17.90
C LEU A 679 -30.53 35.54 -17.80
N SER A 680 -30.71 34.48 -17.02
CA SER A 680 -32.05 34.05 -16.59
C SER A 680 -32.58 34.98 -15.49
N PRO A 681 -33.88 35.36 -15.51
CA PRO A 681 -34.47 36.14 -14.42
C PRO A 681 -34.23 35.52 -13.03
N SER A 682 -34.28 34.19 -12.93
CA SER A 682 -34.08 33.47 -11.66
C SER A 682 -32.67 33.59 -11.07
N ASP A 683 -31.66 33.93 -11.88
CA ASP A 683 -30.26 33.91 -11.47
C ASP A 683 -29.77 35.29 -11.00
N VAL A 684 -30.55 36.35 -11.26
CA VAL A 684 -30.19 37.76 -11.00
C VAL A 684 -29.82 38.00 -9.55
N VAL A 685 -30.65 37.52 -8.62
CA VAL A 685 -30.44 37.75 -7.18
C VAL A 685 -29.19 37.01 -6.71
N THR A 686 -29.10 35.70 -6.98
CA THR A 686 -27.97 34.87 -6.59
C THR A 686 -26.65 35.42 -7.14
N ILE A 687 -26.61 35.84 -8.41
CA ILE A 687 -25.39 36.35 -9.02
C ILE A 687 -25.03 37.74 -8.49
N PHE A 688 -25.95 38.72 -8.54
CA PHE A 688 -25.55 40.12 -8.35
C PHE A 688 -25.71 40.64 -6.92
N GLN A 689 -26.41 39.93 -6.02
CA GLN A 689 -26.54 40.38 -4.63
C GLN A 689 -25.17 40.52 -3.93
N PRO A 690 -24.25 39.54 -4.02
CA PRO A 690 -22.91 39.71 -3.43
C PRO A 690 -22.14 40.88 -4.09
N LEU A 691 -22.27 41.08 -5.41
CA LEU A 691 -21.66 42.22 -6.11
C LEU A 691 -22.10 43.57 -5.54
N PHE A 692 -23.41 43.75 -5.35
CA PHE A 692 -23.94 45.02 -4.87
C PHE A 692 -23.58 45.27 -3.40
N TYR A 693 -23.42 44.23 -2.59
CA TYR A 693 -22.95 44.34 -1.21
C TYR A 693 -21.47 44.67 -1.02
N MET A 694 -20.61 44.41 -2.03
CA MET A 694 -19.23 44.92 -2.00
C MET A 694 -19.21 46.45 -1.99
N GLN A 695 -18.64 47.08 -0.95
CA GLN A 695 -18.44 48.52 -0.85
C GLN A 695 -17.11 48.97 -1.47
N THR A 696 -16.19 48.04 -1.73
CA THR A 696 -14.92 48.34 -2.37
C THR A 696 -15.16 48.83 -3.80
N ASP A 697 -14.72 50.05 -4.12
CA ASP A 697 -14.88 50.62 -5.47
C ASP A 697 -14.03 49.88 -6.51
N THR A 698 -12.84 49.42 -6.13
CA THR A 698 -11.82 48.86 -7.03
C THR A 698 -11.15 47.65 -6.37
N ILE A 699 -11.14 46.51 -7.07
CA ILE A 699 -10.46 45.28 -6.59
C ILE A 699 -9.03 45.25 -7.10
N THR A 700 -8.80 45.72 -8.32
CA THR A 700 -7.48 45.86 -8.95
C THR A 700 -7.47 47.10 -9.82
N GLU A 701 -6.31 47.63 -10.23
CA GLU A 701 -6.24 48.77 -11.16
C GLU A 701 -7.06 48.58 -12.45
N ASN A 702 -7.37 47.34 -12.82
CA ASN A 702 -8.11 46.97 -14.02
C ASN A 702 -9.54 46.45 -13.77
N ILE A 703 -9.92 46.18 -12.52
CA ILE A 703 -11.26 45.68 -12.15
C ILE A 703 -11.87 46.64 -11.14
N SER A 704 -12.71 47.52 -11.65
CA SER A 704 -13.49 48.47 -10.86
C SER A 704 -14.90 47.92 -10.64
N ILE A 705 -15.21 47.57 -9.40
CA ILE A 705 -16.54 47.10 -8.99
C ILE A 705 -17.57 48.19 -9.23
N ILE A 706 -17.20 49.45 -8.97
CA ILE A 706 -18.11 50.56 -9.26
C ILE A 706 -18.38 50.69 -10.77
N ASP A 707 -17.41 50.40 -11.63
CA ASP A 707 -17.61 50.43 -13.08
C ASP A 707 -18.46 49.25 -13.57
N ILE A 708 -18.30 48.04 -12.99
CA ILE A 708 -19.19 46.91 -13.26
C ILE A 708 -20.63 47.25 -12.84
N LYS A 709 -20.84 47.82 -11.65
CA LYS A 709 -22.17 48.26 -11.19
C LYS A 709 -22.78 49.31 -12.14
N LYS A 710 -21.98 50.30 -12.55
CA LYS A 710 -22.41 51.34 -13.51
C LYS A 710 -22.78 50.74 -14.87
N ASP A 711 -22.00 49.80 -15.38
CA ASP A 711 -22.27 49.16 -16.66
C ASP A 711 -23.58 48.37 -16.60
N ILE A 712 -23.81 47.60 -15.54
CA ILE A 712 -25.07 46.88 -15.30
C ILE A 712 -26.26 47.86 -15.27
N ILE A 713 -26.14 48.97 -14.53
CA ILE A 713 -27.18 50.00 -14.46
C ILE A 713 -27.40 50.63 -15.84
N GLY A 714 -26.33 50.96 -16.57
CA GLY A 714 -26.41 51.50 -17.92
C GLY A 714 -27.12 50.56 -18.90
N GLN A 715 -26.89 49.26 -18.80
CA GLN A 715 -27.62 48.27 -19.58
C GLN A 715 -29.11 48.22 -19.25
N MET A 716 -29.47 48.33 -17.97
CA MET A 716 -30.88 48.42 -17.57
C MET A 716 -31.54 49.68 -18.12
N MET A 717 -30.83 50.81 -18.10
CA MET A 717 -31.30 52.07 -18.67
C MET A 717 -31.46 51.95 -20.19
N ASN A 718 -30.52 51.31 -20.90
CA ASN A 718 -30.65 51.03 -22.33
C ASN A 718 -31.89 50.20 -22.67
N VAL A 719 -32.27 49.23 -21.83
CA VAL A 719 -33.52 48.47 -22.00
C VAL A 719 -34.73 49.40 -21.83
N LEU A 720 -34.72 50.27 -20.82
CA LEU A 720 -35.78 51.24 -20.59
C LEU A 720 -35.89 52.28 -21.70
N GLU A 721 -34.77 52.75 -22.25
CA GLU A 721 -34.74 53.66 -23.41
C GLU A 721 -35.33 53.02 -24.67
N LYS A 722 -35.10 51.72 -24.88
CA LYS A 722 -35.76 50.96 -25.97
C LYS A 722 -37.27 50.89 -25.80
N ILE A 723 -37.76 50.82 -24.54
CA ILE A 723 -39.19 50.78 -24.23
C ILE A 723 -39.82 52.18 -24.37
N THR A 724 -39.14 53.22 -23.87
CA THR A 724 -39.67 54.59 -23.83
C THR A 724 -39.51 55.33 -25.16
N GLY A 725 -38.48 55.00 -25.94
CA GLY A 725 -38.08 55.73 -27.14
C GLY A 725 -37.42 57.08 -26.84
N SER A 726 -36.97 57.30 -25.61
CA SER A 726 -36.36 58.55 -25.14
C SER A 726 -35.18 58.26 -24.23
N GLU A 727 -34.15 59.11 -24.30
CA GLU A 727 -32.98 59.07 -23.42
C GLU A 727 -33.41 59.25 -21.95
N ILE A 728 -32.87 58.40 -21.07
CA ILE A 728 -33.18 58.41 -19.64
C ILE A 728 -31.96 58.93 -18.90
N SER A 729 -32.11 60.09 -18.25
CA SER A 729 -31.07 60.61 -17.38
C SER A 729 -31.04 59.85 -16.05
N TYR A 730 -29.88 59.29 -15.71
CA TYR A 730 -29.61 58.67 -14.41
C TYR A 730 -28.26 59.17 -13.85
N SER A 731 -28.08 59.05 -12.53
CA SER A 731 -26.81 59.39 -11.88
C SER A 731 -25.85 58.20 -11.99
N GLU A 732 -24.68 58.42 -12.58
CA GLU A 732 -23.57 57.46 -12.50
C GLU A 732 -22.90 57.45 -11.11
N ASP A 733 -23.16 58.48 -10.29
CA ASP A 733 -22.73 58.51 -8.90
C ASP A 733 -23.66 57.64 -8.04
N LEU A 734 -23.12 56.52 -7.56
CA LEU A 734 -23.84 55.54 -6.76
C LEU A 734 -23.80 55.84 -5.25
N THR A 735 -23.05 56.86 -4.81
CA THR A 735 -22.89 57.18 -3.37
C THR A 735 -24.19 57.62 -2.70
N GLY A 736 -25.19 58.04 -3.48
CA GLY A 736 -26.53 58.37 -3.01
C GLY A 736 -27.42 57.16 -2.70
N TYR A 737 -26.95 55.93 -2.96
CA TYR A 737 -27.70 54.68 -2.78
C TYR A 737 -27.00 53.76 -1.79
N THR A 738 -27.79 53.08 -0.94
CA THR A 738 -27.27 52.20 0.11
C THR A 738 -27.41 50.75 -0.34
N PHE A 739 -26.30 50.09 -0.68
CA PHE A 739 -26.26 48.66 -0.99
C PHE A 739 -25.47 47.90 0.08
N LYS A 740 -26.05 47.70 1.26
CA LYS A 740 -25.31 47.14 2.41
C LYS A 740 -26.18 46.14 3.15
N GLU A 741 -25.69 44.90 3.25
CA GLU A 741 -26.38 43.84 3.96
C GLU A 741 -26.67 44.25 5.41
N ASN A 742 -27.86 43.91 5.89
CA ASN A 742 -28.35 44.24 7.24
C ASN A 742 -28.53 45.74 7.54
N SER A 743 -28.41 46.63 6.54
CA SER A 743 -28.77 48.05 6.69
C SER A 743 -30.28 48.26 6.64
N THR A 744 -30.81 49.15 7.48
CA THR A 744 -32.23 49.54 7.45
C THR A 744 -32.63 50.30 6.19
N GLU A 745 -31.64 50.79 5.43
CA GLU A 745 -31.84 51.52 4.17
C GLU A 745 -31.34 50.74 2.95
N ASP A 746 -31.05 49.43 3.06
CA ASP A 746 -30.57 48.59 1.96
C ASP A 746 -31.52 48.59 0.74
N GLN A 747 -30.98 48.89 -0.44
CA GLN A 747 -31.71 48.96 -1.72
C GLN A 747 -31.49 47.73 -2.60
N THR A 748 -30.60 46.82 -2.19
CA THR A 748 -30.10 45.74 -3.07
C THR A 748 -31.23 44.84 -3.58
N ALA A 749 -32.10 44.36 -2.69
CA ALA A 749 -33.23 43.51 -3.08
C ALA A 749 -34.23 44.23 -4.01
N GLU A 750 -34.56 45.49 -3.71
CA GLU A 750 -35.48 46.30 -4.53
C GLU A 750 -34.90 46.54 -5.93
N PHE A 751 -33.62 46.87 -6.02
CA PHE A 751 -32.91 47.11 -7.28
C PHE A 751 -32.82 45.84 -8.14
N LEU A 752 -32.42 44.71 -7.54
CA LEU A 752 -32.30 43.44 -8.26
C LEU A 752 -33.66 42.90 -8.71
N ALA A 753 -34.74 43.18 -7.97
CA ALA A 753 -36.10 42.85 -8.40
C ALA A 753 -36.49 43.63 -9.68
N VAL A 754 -36.11 44.91 -9.79
CA VAL A 754 -36.31 45.69 -11.03
C VAL A 754 -35.52 45.07 -12.18
N MET A 755 -34.26 44.68 -11.96
CA MET A 755 -33.43 44.03 -12.98
C MET A 755 -34.06 42.71 -13.48
N GLU A 756 -34.57 41.89 -12.59
CA GLU A 756 -35.32 40.67 -12.96
C GLU A 756 -36.50 41.01 -13.88
N GLY A 757 -37.29 42.04 -13.54
CA GLY A 757 -38.42 42.48 -14.35
C GLY A 757 -38.01 42.98 -15.74
N LEU A 758 -36.95 43.79 -15.82
CA LEU A 758 -36.43 44.28 -17.09
C LEU A 758 -35.84 43.17 -17.97
N ILE A 759 -35.21 42.14 -17.38
CA ILE A 759 -34.74 40.97 -18.14
C ILE A 759 -35.95 40.20 -18.72
N LYS A 760 -37.03 40.00 -17.95
CA LYS A 760 -38.27 39.37 -18.47
C LYS A 760 -38.83 40.14 -19.66
N ILE A 761 -38.86 41.48 -19.58
CA ILE A 761 -39.32 42.34 -20.67
C ILE A 761 -38.37 42.24 -21.88
N ASN A 762 -37.07 42.36 -21.66
CA ASN A 762 -36.05 42.34 -22.72
C ASN A 762 -36.02 41.02 -23.50
N LYS A 763 -36.28 39.88 -22.83
CA LYS A 763 -36.37 38.56 -23.49
C LYS A 763 -37.58 38.40 -24.41
N ASN A 764 -38.61 39.23 -24.26
CA ASN A 764 -39.80 39.23 -25.11
C ASN A 764 -39.70 40.19 -26.31
N LYS A 765 -38.51 40.73 -26.61
CA LYS A 765 -38.29 41.67 -27.72
C LYS A 765 -38.59 41.05 -29.09
N ALA A 766 -39.17 41.85 -30.00
CA ALA A 766 -39.38 41.44 -31.39
C ALA A 766 -38.04 41.30 -32.14
N SER A 767 -38.03 40.54 -33.25
CA SER A 767 -36.80 40.20 -34.01
C SER A 767 -36.01 41.40 -34.57
N ASN A 768 -36.59 42.60 -34.55
CA ASN A 768 -35.97 43.87 -34.97
C ASN A 768 -35.29 44.64 -33.82
N GLY A 769 -35.39 44.19 -32.56
CA GLY A 769 -34.73 44.80 -31.41
C GLY A 769 -35.48 45.96 -30.74
N ASP A 770 -36.63 46.38 -31.29
CA ASP A 770 -37.52 47.36 -30.67
C ASP A 770 -38.45 46.67 -29.65
N ILE A 771 -38.72 47.33 -28.52
CA ILE A 771 -39.66 46.86 -27.50
C ILE A 771 -40.85 47.83 -27.49
N ASP A 772 -41.97 47.44 -28.10
CA ASP A 772 -43.20 48.20 -27.99
C ASP A 772 -43.89 47.86 -26.66
N ILE A 773 -44.15 48.86 -25.82
CA ILE A 773 -44.78 48.69 -24.51
C ILE A 773 -46.13 47.97 -24.58
N LYS A 774 -46.88 48.09 -25.70
CA LYS A 774 -48.16 47.38 -25.92
C LYS A 774 -48.00 45.89 -26.21
N THR A 775 -46.81 45.48 -26.61
CA THR A 775 -46.49 44.08 -26.92
C THR A 775 -45.94 43.33 -25.71
N ILE A 776 -45.64 44.05 -24.62
CA ILE A 776 -45.26 43.47 -23.34
C ILE A 776 -46.51 42.91 -22.68
N ASP A 777 -46.41 41.71 -22.10
CA ASP A 777 -47.45 41.13 -21.28
C ASP A 777 -47.84 42.08 -20.13
N ASN A 778 -49.13 42.40 -20.01
CA ASN A 778 -49.66 43.39 -19.05
C ASN A 778 -49.31 43.04 -17.60
N THR A 779 -49.28 41.75 -17.25
CA THR A 779 -48.87 41.29 -15.91
C THR A 779 -47.39 41.56 -15.68
N THR A 780 -46.52 41.17 -16.63
CA THR A 780 -45.08 41.40 -16.56
C THR A 780 -44.73 42.90 -16.49
N LEU A 781 -45.42 43.73 -17.27
CA LEU A 781 -45.27 45.19 -17.25
C LEU A 781 -45.73 45.77 -15.91
N GLY A 782 -46.91 45.38 -15.43
CA GLY A 782 -47.46 45.82 -14.15
C GLY A 782 -46.58 45.45 -12.95
N GLU A 783 -46.14 44.19 -12.86
CA GLU A 783 -45.22 43.69 -11.83
C GLU A 783 -43.87 44.45 -11.87
N THR A 784 -43.32 44.67 -13.06
CA THR A 784 -42.05 45.39 -13.20
C THR A 784 -42.19 46.84 -12.76
N LEU A 785 -43.31 47.50 -13.08
CA LEU A 785 -43.60 48.86 -12.63
C LEU A 785 -43.86 48.96 -11.13
N GLU A 786 -44.49 47.95 -10.51
CA GLU A 786 -44.61 47.88 -9.05
C GLU A 786 -43.23 47.77 -8.37
N LYS A 787 -42.34 46.92 -8.90
CA LYS A 787 -40.95 46.80 -8.42
C LYS A 787 -40.18 48.10 -8.62
N MET A 788 -40.32 48.75 -9.78
CA MET A 788 -39.70 50.05 -10.06
C MET A 788 -40.25 51.15 -9.14
N LYS A 789 -41.55 51.15 -8.85
CA LYS A 789 -42.17 52.08 -7.89
C LYS A 789 -41.61 51.87 -6.50
N ALA A 790 -41.54 50.62 -6.03
CA ALA A 790 -40.99 50.29 -4.71
C ALA A 790 -39.56 50.80 -4.54
N ASN A 791 -38.71 50.65 -5.57
CA ASN A 791 -37.39 51.25 -5.56
C ASN A 791 -37.45 52.78 -5.68
N ALA A 792 -38.22 53.35 -6.60
CA ALA A 792 -38.23 54.79 -6.90
C ALA A 792 -38.81 55.66 -5.76
N TYR A 793 -39.82 55.17 -5.04
CA TYR A 793 -40.58 55.90 -4.01
C TYR A 793 -40.42 55.27 -2.62
N ARG A 794 -39.20 54.95 -2.22
CA ARG A 794 -38.91 54.37 -0.89
C ARG A 794 -39.53 55.24 0.21
N THR A 795 -40.53 54.70 0.91
CA THR A 795 -41.23 55.44 1.98
C THR A 795 -40.56 55.24 3.33
N SER A 796 -39.45 55.93 3.57
CA SER A 796 -39.02 56.29 4.92
C SER A 796 -39.48 57.71 5.23
N ASN A 797 -40.69 57.87 5.78
CA ASN A 797 -41.29 59.13 6.30
C ASN A 797 -41.86 60.16 5.30
N GLY A 798 -42.54 59.72 4.23
CA GLY A 798 -43.40 60.60 3.43
C GLY A 798 -42.68 61.33 2.30
N LYS A 799 -42.83 60.74 1.09
CA LYS A 799 -42.38 61.19 -0.24
C LYS A 799 -40.96 61.76 -0.32
N SER A 800 -39.97 60.87 -0.49
CA SER A 800 -38.66 61.21 -1.07
C SER A 800 -38.34 60.23 -2.20
N GLN A 801 -38.16 60.75 -3.43
CA GLN A 801 -37.74 59.97 -4.60
C GLN A 801 -36.23 59.67 -4.52
N THR A 802 -35.83 58.72 -3.67
CA THR A 802 -34.42 58.46 -3.34
C THR A 802 -33.86 57.16 -3.94
N GLY A 803 -34.68 56.41 -4.68
CA GLY A 803 -34.21 55.22 -5.39
C GLY A 803 -33.55 55.50 -6.74
N ILE A 804 -32.86 54.50 -7.26
CA ILE A 804 -32.08 54.55 -8.50
C ILE A 804 -32.97 54.84 -9.71
N PHE A 805 -34.19 54.31 -9.73
CA PHE A 805 -35.16 54.55 -10.81
C PHE A 805 -36.05 55.79 -10.56
N GLY A 806 -35.83 56.52 -9.46
CA GLY A 806 -36.61 57.69 -9.04
C GLY A 806 -36.17 59.03 -9.66
N GLY A 807 -36.88 60.10 -9.31
CA GLY A 807 -36.62 61.49 -9.75
C GLY A 807 -37.73 62.08 -10.65
N GLU A 808 -37.80 63.41 -10.76
CA GLU A 808 -38.82 64.11 -11.57
C GLU A 808 -38.72 63.81 -13.08
N SER A 809 -37.57 63.33 -13.54
CA SER A 809 -37.30 62.88 -14.91
C SER A 809 -36.67 61.48 -14.95
N GLY A 810 -36.81 60.72 -13.86
CA GLY A 810 -36.18 59.41 -13.69
C GLY A 810 -36.83 58.32 -14.54
N ALA A 811 -36.16 57.17 -14.58
CA ALA A 811 -36.51 56.04 -15.44
C ALA A 811 -37.95 55.53 -15.21
N PHE A 812 -38.42 55.51 -13.95
CA PHE A 812 -39.79 55.13 -13.62
C PHE A 812 -40.83 56.12 -14.20
N VAL A 813 -40.60 57.43 -14.05
CA VAL A 813 -41.51 58.44 -14.60
C VAL A 813 -41.52 58.40 -16.13
N ALA A 814 -40.37 58.13 -16.76
CA ALA A 814 -40.26 58.00 -18.21
C ALA A 814 -41.11 56.83 -18.76
N ILE A 815 -41.02 55.64 -18.15
CA ILE A 815 -41.82 54.48 -18.57
C ILE A 815 -43.31 54.68 -18.29
N ILE A 816 -43.69 55.32 -17.18
CA ILE A 816 -45.09 55.66 -16.91
C ILE A 816 -45.64 56.67 -17.91
N ASN A 817 -44.88 57.69 -18.30
CA ASN A 817 -45.30 58.65 -19.31
C ASN A 817 -45.44 58.00 -20.70
N LYS A 818 -44.54 57.06 -21.04
CA LYS A 818 -44.68 56.24 -22.24
C LYS A 818 -45.95 55.39 -22.18
N ALA A 819 -46.20 54.69 -21.08
CA ALA A 819 -47.42 53.91 -20.87
C ALA A 819 -48.67 54.78 -20.97
N LYS A 820 -48.68 55.97 -20.37
CA LYS A 820 -49.79 56.93 -20.45
C LYS A 820 -50.09 57.35 -21.89
N THR A 821 -49.05 57.54 -22.70
CA THR A 821 -49.19 57.90 -24.12
C THR A 821 -49.75 56.73 -24.93
N GLU A 822 -49.22 55.53 -24.69
CA GLU A 822 -49.60 54.35 -25.47
C GLU A 822 -50.99 53.83 -25.10
N TYR A 823 -51.34 53.84 -23.80
CA TYR A 823 -52.66 53.46 -23.28
C TYR A 823 -53.61 54.67 -23.13
N GLU A 824 -53.33 55.78 -23.83
CA GLU A 824 -54.14 57.01 -23.75
C GLU A 824 -55.62 56.75 -24.06
N THR A 825 -55.89 55.81 -24.97
CA THR A 825 -57.25 55.45 -25.38
C THR A 825 -58.03 54.78 -24.25
N GLU A 826 -57.42 53.83 -23.56
CA GLU A 826 -57.96 53.12 -22.40
C GLU A 826 -58.15 54.10 -21.24
N ILE A 827 -57.13 54.93 -20.95
CA ILE A 827 -57.14 55.94 -19.89
C ILE A 827 -58.27 56.95 -20.10
N ASN A 828 -58.38 57.53 -21.30
CA ASN A 828 -59.43 58.52 -21.61
C ASN A 828 -60.84 57.91 -21.68
N SER A 829 -60.94 56.57 -21.77
CA SER A 829 -62.22 55.87 -21.71
C SER A 829 -62.72 55.66 -20.28
N ILE A 830 -61.84 55.75 -19.27
CA ILE A 830 -62.18 55.53 -17.86
C ILE A 830 -63.33 56.43 -17.39
N PRO A 831 -63.33 57.77 -17.56
CA PRO A 831 -64.43 58.61 -17.08
C PRO A 831 -65.78 58.23 -17.72
N ILE A 832 -65.74 57.77 -18.98
CA ILE A 832 -66.93 57.35 -19.72
C ILE A 832 -67.44 56.00 -19.19
N VAL A 833 -66.54 55.05 -18.95
CA VAL A 833 -66.86 53.73 -18.38
C VAL A 833 -67.41 53.88 -16.96
N VAL A 834 -66.78 54.72 -16.12
CA VAL A 834 -67.22 55.03 -14.74
C VAL A 834 -68.58 55.72 -14.74
N GLN A 835 -68.82 56.70 -15.62
CA GLN A 835 -70.11 57.38 -15.73
C GLN A 835 -71.25 56.42 -16.12
N ASN A 836 -70.93 55.33 -16.83
CA ASN A 836 -71.87 54.30 -17.25
C ASN A 836 -71.78 53.00 -16.43
N ALA A 837 -71.11 53.01 -15.27
CA ALA A 837 -70.83 51.83 -14.46
C ALA A 837 -72.08 51.00 -14.15
N THR A 838 -73.20 51.65 -13.81
CA THR A 838 -74.48 50.98 -13.52
C THR A 838 -75.06 50.25 -14.76
N ILE A 839 -74.82 50.77 -15.96
CA ILE A 839 -75.29 50.17 -17.23
C ILE A 839 -74.39 49.00 -17.64
N LEU A 840 -73.09 49.15 -17.41
CA LEU A 840 -72.07 48.17 -17.75
C LEU A 840 -71.91 47.05 -16.70
N GLY A 841 -72.63 47.13 -15.57
CA GLY A 841 -72.60 46.11 -14.53
C GLY A 841 -71.35 46.13 -13.66
N ILE A 842 -70.62 47.25 -13.65
CA ILE A 842 -69.38 47.45 -12.90
C ILE A 842 -69.74 47.76 -11.44
N SER A 843 -69.03 47.18 -10.48
CA SER A 843 -69.27 47.44 -9.05
C SER A 843 -68.85 48.88 -8.67
N ASP A 844 -69.44 49.44 -7.61
CA ASP A 844 -69.05 50.76 -7.11
C ASP A 844 -67.56 50.80 -6.69
N GLU A 845 -67.02 49.66 -6.25
CA GLU A 845 -65.62 49.50 -5.86
C GLU A 845 -64.68 49.52 -7.08
N ASP A 846 -65.02 48.81 -8.15
CA ASP A 846 -64.25 48.82 -9.41
C ASP A 846 -64.34 50.18 -10.10
N ALA A 847 -65.53 50.81 -10.11
CA ALA A 847 -65.71 52.15 -10.68
C ALA A 847 -64.89 53.21 -9.91
N ALA A 848 -64.85 53.13 -8.58
CA ALA A 848 -64.00 53.99 -7.76
C ALA A 848 -62.50 53.71 -7.99
N ARG A 849 -62.11 52.44 -8.15
CA ARG A 849 -60.74 52.03 -8.47
C ARG A 849 -60.30 52.56 -9.84
N TYR A 850 -61.12 52.40 -10.87
CA TYR A 850 -60.85 52.94 -12.21
C TYR A 850 -60.73 54.45 -12.19
N GLN A 851 -61.67 55.15 -11.54
CA GLN A 851 -61.62 56.60 -11.42
C GLN A 851 -60.33 57.05 -10.69
N SER A 852 -59.91 56.32 -9.65
CA SER A 852 -58.64 56.55 -8.96
C SER A 852 -57.43 56.44 -9.90
N TYR A 853 -57.39 55.47 -10.83
CA TYR A 853 -56.32 55.40 -11.83
C TYR A 853 -56.28 56.64 -12.70
N TYR A 854 -57.42 57.08 -13.23
CA TYR A 854 -57.50 58.29 -14.07
C TYR A 854 -57.08 59.54 -13.30
N ASP A 855 -57.59 59.74 -12.09
CA ASP A 855 -57.29 60.89 -11.24
C ASP A 855 -55.79 60.93 -10.90
N ASN A 856 -55.20 59.80 -10.52
CA ASN A 856 -53.77 59.74 -10.16
C ASN A 856 -52.85 59.89 -11.38
N LEU A 857 -53.17 59.28 -12.53
CA LEU A 857 -52.39 59.44 -13.77
C LEU A 857 -52.46 60.86 -14.35
N THR A 858 -53.60 61.56 -14.16
CA THR A 858 -53.77 62.94 -14.62
C THR A 858 -53.16 63.96 -13.65
N ALA A 859 -53.24 63.70 -12.35
CA ALA A 859 -52.61 64.50 -11.30
C ALA A 859 -51.08 64.30 -11.23
N GLY A 860 -50.55 63.23 -11.83
CA GLY A 860 -49.13 62.86 -11.73
C GLY A 860 -48.76 62.25 -10.37
N ASP A 861 -49.74 61.72 -9.62
CA ASP A 861 -49.51 61.03 -8.34
C ASP A 861 -49.23 59.54 -8.57
N PHE A 862 -48.08 59.27 -9.19
CA PHE A 862 -47.70 57.93 -9.64
C PHE A 862 -47.49 56.90 -8.51
N ASP A 863 -47.30 57.36 -7.28
CA ASP A 863 -47.11 56.50 -6.10
C ASP A 863 -48.44 55.87 -5.63
N ALA A 864 -49.57 56.55 -5.87
CA ALA A 864 -50.90 56.12 -5.43
C ALA A 864 -51.53 55.02 -6.31
N ILE A 865 -50.85 54.60 -7.37
CA ILE A 865 -51.36 53.64 -8.36
C ILE A 865 -50.82 52.24 -8.05
N ASN A 866 -51.70 51.24 -8.08
CA ASN A 866 -51.30 49.84 -8.18
C ASN A 866 -51.28 49.46 -9.68
N TYR A 867 -50.09 49.38 -10.25
CA TYR A 867 -49.84 49.18 -11.68
C TYR A 867 -50.21 47.78 -12.14
N GLU A 868 -50.00 46.76 -11.32
CA GLU A 868 -50.42 45.37 -11.61
C GLU A 868 -51.93 45.31 -11.88
N ASN A 869 -52.74 45.84 -10.97
CA ASN A 869 -54.19 45.91 -11.14
C ASN A 869 -54.59 46.84 -12.28
N MET A 870 -53.91 47.98 -12.45
CA MET A 870 -54.24 48.95 -13.51
C MET A 870 -54.10 48.36 -14.91
N PHE A 871 -53.00 47.66 -15.22
CA PHE A 871 -52.80 47.06 -16.54
C PHE A 871 -53.71 45.85 -16.78
N ALA A 872 -54.06 45.09 -15.73
CA ALA A 872 -55.08 44.04 -15.82
C ALA A 872 -56.46 44.66 -16.15
N ASP A 873 -56.83 45.73 -15.44
CA ASP A 873 -58.10 46.43 -15.60
C ASP A 873 -58.19 47.17 -16.95
N PHE A 874 -57.08 47.60 -17.57
CA PHE A 874 -57.10 48.23 -18.90
C PHE A 874 -57.64 47.32 -20.02
N ALA A 875 -57.40 46.01 -19.94
CA ALA A 875 -58.01 45.07 -20.87
C ALA A 875 -59.54 45.04 -20.69
N GLU A 876 -60.00 44.98 -19.43
CA GLU A 876 -61.41 45.01 -19.08
C GLU A 876 -62.08 46.33 -19.50
N ILE A 877 -61.45 47.48 -19.21
CA ILE A 877 -61.94 48.82 -19.59
C ILE A 877 -62.07 48.94 -21.12
N SER A 878 -61.12 48.39 -21.87
CA SER A 878 -61.19 48.37 -23.34
C SER A 878 -62.38 47.55 -23.84
N ASP A 879 -62.63 46.38 -23.26
CA ASP A 879 -63.78 45.52 -23.58
C ASP A 879 -65.11 46.17 -23.19
N LEU A 880 -65.20 46.72 -21.97
CA LEU A 880 -66.37 47.45 -21.48
C LEU A 880 -66.68 48.66 -22.35
N ARG A 881 -65.65 49.36 -22.83
CA ARG A 881 -65.81 50.45 -23.79
C ARG A 881 -66.40 49.95 -25.11
N ASN A 882 -65.95 48.81 -25.62
CA ASN A 882 -66.47 48.23 -26.86
C ASN A 882 -67.91 47.70 -26.72
N GLN A 883 -68.37 47.41 -25.51
CA GLN A 883 -69.75 47.04 -25.20
C GLN A 883 -70.71 48.25 -25.15
N MET A 884 -70.19 49.47 -25.13
CA MET A 884 -71.01 50.67 -25.19
C MET A 884 -71.63 50.82 -26.59
N PRO A 885 -72.95 51.03 -26.70
CA PRO A 885 -73.58 51.33 -27.98
C PRO A 885 -72.99 52.64 -28.52
N SER A 886 -72.49 52.61 -29.76
CA SER A 886 -71.98 53.79 -30.45
C SER A 886 -73.04 54.90 -30.45
N ALA A 887 -72.81 55.94 -29.65
CA ALA A 887 -73.67 57.13 -29.56
C ALA A 887 -73.29 58.17 -30.63
#